data_AF-A0A1V0A0X6-F1
#
_entry.id   AF-A0A1V0A0X6-F1
#
_cell.length_a   1.000
_cell.length_b   1.000
_cell.length_c   1.000
_cell.angle_alpha   90.00
_cell.angle_beta   90.00
_cell.angle_gamma   90.00
#
_symmetry.space_group_name_H-M   'P 1'
#
loop_
_entity.id
_entity.type
_entity.pdbx_description
1 polymer ?
#
loop_
_entity_poly.entity_id
_entity_poly.type
_entity_poly.pdbx_seq_one_letter_code
_entity_poly.pdbx_strand_id
1 'polypeptide(L)'
;MVRMAFGVVTGRGQQVWDAAGRPVTDALSAQVTGPPVVVGPAGADPGPAVAALDQLLHDRDADEGPGPDDADRVVAAGAGVALAPGFVSARLHGARGDRRDAVLAAVRVLGLDGLHRLGERAGVLVALFGAEATKPLAAAASRAIAERRWTALQLASAASGLLGAEQLVRLLTVDLPAIDPTPGAAASTMAAHLEQVLGAHSRARRLDLVLDLWQQVAAHQRHLERLRRRRATQGKQSRVRELTTRYRTHDDELLIEQIRAELGHEPSLIEAARWQPSTWQAAMCMRRMLADALAATALLRTAINVGDHGVVQGMNRSTAALTAAARLMDSAEHGAAARRVPGLTGLPARPGCHARDLAAQLGNPSEPYVRQRLARAAEYAEIVMDVLTDRILDYPHLLRDWSAESMRDWRTAVGYPGRRDPARWAQPPVAGGRPTLAERLESRPGVPPAEEETAGDLLWYAELGDALAQLKGHDQAYVEYGPDYPHVIGDPHPDFHPDPHSGDGPRLEPSLASIPSALAGAAQLVSLGARPPRHCRTWPDLTARLLADLAVTQTLVTAFQLPEPLPALDGTLLPGTRVRLEFARNARMLAEWSTYMGNCIATSPYVEAAQQGRSALAALRDESGRIVANVELEQHARGWRVSELRARFNGDPEADLYQRVLDWAATLPAAFSDEPPGPPVPDRLPDPRPAARRRAGRTFQEVSGPLSRLAADAMTREEMVNALRVLRTLHHRDPAPLPTGGTDARVHIGADARPGARVHADARSRTRIHAVDRVGGDADGTGSVGEADVRGDAGAAPDVLTALRRLSSDRVERLCRDELPSVGLAELWRATGVRPLEQALTALPHPTPAGTGGRSPLTLLLLDAPLPGSLRKLARHEAVAPARSMELIARRIRAAIGRLARAADPVLAHQVVRRADTAVLCALVVAVTSWTPHPGLPTVAVSEPGEMSVPGFPRTDLEDPAGPWQRALPGAVELGADLDAFWARVAAEGLRVPAAWLGHGGWSPLWQRAAR
;
A
#
# COMPACT_ATOMS: atom_id res chain seq x y z
N MET A 1 25.63 10.44 -35.22
CA MET A 1 24.88 11.53 -34.55
C MET A 1 24.54 10.98 -33.18
N VAL A 2 25.26 11.40 -32.14
CA VAL A 2 25.22 10.71 -30.86
C VAL A 2 23.93 11.06 -30.12
N ARG A 3 23.24 10.04 -29.61
CA ARG A 3 22.03 10.21 -28.80
C ARG A 3 22.40 10.44 -27.34
N MET A 4 21.78 11.45 -26.76
CA MET A 4 21.97 11.84 -25.37
C MET A 4 20.73 11.52 -24.55
N ALA A 5 20.84 11.67 -23.23
CA ALA A 5 19.72 11.66 -22.31
C ALA A 5 18.64 12.70 -22.71
N PHE A 6 17.41 12.48 -22.25
CA PHE A 6 16.28 13.40 -22.46
C PHE A 6 15.90 13.66 -23.94
N GLY A 7 16.33 12.78 -24.85
CA GLY A 7 16.00 12.85 -26.28
C GLY A 7 16.79 13.90 -27.07
N VAL A 8 17.89 14.41 -26.51
CA VAL A 8 18.78 15.37 -27.17
C VAL A 8 19.71 14.63 -28.15
N VAL A 9 19.99 15.25 -29.29
CA VAL A 9 20.95 14.74 -30.30
C VAL A 9 21.95 15.84 -30.59
N THR A 10 23.21 15.47 -30.78
CA THR A 10 24.29 16.41 -31.14
C THR A 10 23.98 17.16 -32.43
N GLY A 11 24.22 18.49 -32.45
CA GLY A 11 24.06 19.33 -33.64
C GLY A 11 25.13 19.07 -34.72
N ARG A 12 24.92 19.61 -35.93
CA ARG A 12 25.95 19.58 -36.99
C ARG A 12 27.19 20.36 -36.53
N GLY A 13 28.36 19.73 -36.54
CA GLY A 13 29.61 20.33 -36.07
C GLY A 13 29.90 20.15 -34.58
N GLN A 14 29.13 19.32 -33.87
CA GLN A 14 29.42 18.94 -32.47
C GLN A 14 29.97 17.51 -32.38
N GLN A 15 30.86 17.29 -31.42
CA GLN A 15 31.44 15.99 -31.08
C GLN A 15 31.27 15.71 -29.58
N VAL A 16 31.31 14.43 -29.20
CA VAL A 16 31.10 13.94 -27.82
C VAL A 16 32.34 13.19 -27.36
N TRP A 17 32.77 13.43 -26.12
CA TRP A 17 33.91 12.75 -25.49
C TRP A 17 33.50 12.12 -24.17
N ASP A 18 34.04 10.94 -23.86
CA ASP A 18 33.90 10.30 -22.55
C ASP A 18 34.74 11.02 -21.48
N ALA A 19 34.61 10.58 -20.22
CA ALA A 19 35.37 11.14 -19.10
C ALA A 19 36.90 10.94 -19.22
N ALA A 20 37.37 10.08 -20.14
CA ALA A 20 38.78 9.89 -20.46
C ALA A 20 39.24 10.72 -21.69
N GLY A 21 38.37 11.58 -22.23
CA GLY A 21 38.65 12.40 -23.40
C GLY A 21 38.63 11.65 -24.73
N ARG A 22 38.09 10.42 -24.77
CA ARG A 22 37.98 9.62 -26.00
C ARG A 22 36.69 9.94 -26.74
N PRO A 23 36.72 10.08 -28.09
CA PRO A 23 35.52 10.40 -28.85
C PRO A 23 34.51 9.24 -28.81
N VAL A 24 33.26 9.56 -28.47
CA VAL A 24 32.15 8.60 -28.43
C VAL A 24 31.54 8.48 -29.83
N THR A 25 31.53 7.27 -30.37
CA THR A 25 30.89 6.95 -31.67
C THR A 25 29.47 6.44 -31.48
N ASP A 26 28.66 6.44 -32.55
CA ASP A 26 27.28 5.90 -32.50
C ASP A 26 27.27 4.42 -32.05
N ALA A 27 28.27 3.62 -32.46
CA ALA A 27 28.41 2.22 -32.05
C ALA A 27 28.72 2.07 -30.55
N LEU A 28 29.60 2.92 -30.00
CA LEU A 28 29.94 2.92 -28.58
C LEU A 28 28.76 3.40 -27.71
N SER A 29 28.01 4.40 -28.20
CA SER A 29 26.80 4.92 -27.53
C SER A 29 25.64 3.93 -27.50
N ALA A 30 25.67 2.90 -28.35
CA ALA A 30 24.71 1.79 -28.33
C ALA A 30 25.11 0.67 -27.35
N GLN A 31 26.39 0.61 -26.96
CA GLN A 31 26.93 -0.41 -26.04
C GLN A 31 27.01 0.06 -24.59
N VAL A 32 27.16 1.37 -24.37
CA VAL A 32 27.29 1.97 -23.02
C VAL A 32 26.18 2.98 -22.79
N THR A 33 25.35 2.75 -21.77
CA THR A 33 24.17 3.58 -21.47
C THR A 33 24.39 4.48 -20.27
N GLY A 34 24.11 5.77 -20.43
CA GLY A 34 23.99 6.72 -19.33
C GLY A 34 25.23 7.34 -18.66
N PRO A 35 26.50 7.11 -19.07
CA PRO A 35 27.64 7.78 -18.42
C PRO A 35 27.65 9.29 -18.71
N PRO A 36 28.26 10.11 -17.81
CA PRO A 36 28.59 11.50 -18.06
C PRO A 36 29.55 11.66 -19.25
N VAL A 37 29.33 12.70 -20.04
CA VAL A 37 30.12 13.02 -21.23
C VAL A 37 30.25 14.52 -21.42
N VAL A 38 31.24 14.92 -22.22
CA VAL A 38 31.47 16.30 -22.68
C VAL A 38 30.94 16.45 -24.09
N VAL A 39 30.21 17.55 -24.38
CA VAL A 39 29.74 17.92 -25.72
C VAL A 39 30.29 19.28 -26.10
N GLY A 40 30.86 19.41 -27.30
CA GLY A 40 31.47 20.65 -27.77
C GLY A 40 31.76 20.67 -29.28
N PRO A 41 32.44 21.71 -29.81
CA PRO A 41 32.71 21.87 -31.23
C PRO A 41 33.66 20.78 -31.78
N ALA A 42 33.34 20.22 -32.94
CA ALA A 42 34.18 19.22 -33.59
C ALA A 42 35.57 19.79 -33.93
N GLY A 43 36.63 19.09 -33.54
CA GLY A 43 38.02 19.52 -33.77
C GLY A 43 38.61 20.46 -32.71
N ALA A 44 37.84 20.87 -31.70
CA ALA A 44 38.38 21.60 -30.54
C ALA A 44 39.01 20.62 -29.52
N ASP A 45 39.99 21.09 -28.75
CA ASP A 45 40.62 20.30 -27.68
C ASP A 45 39.65 20.13 -26.49
N PRO A 46 39.21 18.90 -26.16
CA PRO A 46 38.31 18.65 -25.06
C PRO A 46 39.00 18.62 -23.68
N GLY A 47 40.34 18.62 -23.62
CA GLY A 47 41.11 18.40 -22.39
C GLY A 47 40.66 19.25 -21.19
N PRO A 48 40.54 20.59 -21.33
CA PRO A 48 40.05 21.46 -20.26
C PRO A 48 38.62 21.15 -19.81
N ALA A 49 37.75 20.78 -20.75
CA ALA A 49 36.36 20.44 -20.45
C ALA A 49 36.23 19.06 -19.78
N VAL A 50 37.08 18.09 -20.14
CA VAL A 50 37.15 16.78 -19.49
C VAL A 50 37.64 16.91 -18.06
N ALA A 51 38.67 17.71 -17.81
CA ALA A 51 39.14 18.01 -16.45
C ALA A 51 38.06 18.71 -15.61
N ALA A 52 37.32 19.66 -16.20
CA ALA A 52 36.20 20.32 -15.52
C ALA A 52 35.00 19.39 -15.25
N LEU A 53 34.75 18.40 -16.12
CA LEU A 53 33.76 17.35 -15.87
C LEU A 53 34.22 16.43 -14.73
N ASP A 54 35.49 16.06 -14.69
CA ASP A 54 36.06 15.25 -13.61
C ASP A 54 35.95 15.95 -12.25
N GLN A 55 36.24 17.25 -12.19
CA GLN A 55 35.99 18.08 -11.00
C GLN A 55 34.51 18.07 -10.61
N LEU A 56 33.58 18.26 -11.56
CA LEU A 56 32.15 18.20 -11.24
C LEU A 56 31.74 16.86 -10.59
N LEU A 57 32.35 15.76 -11.04
CA LEU A 57 32.05 14.41 -10.55
C LEU A 57 32.73 14.07 -9.22
N HIS A 58 33.94 14.58 -8.96
CA HIS A 58 34.80 14.10 -7.87
C HIS A 58 35.22 15.16 -6.84
N ASP A 59 34.98 16.46 -7.09
CA ASP A 59 35.48 17.54 -6.22
C ASP A 59 34.72 17.61 -4.89
N ARG A 60 35.36 17.15 -3.80
CA ARG A 60 34.83 17.17 -2.44
C ARG A 60 35.43 18.33 -1.67
N ASP A 61 34.70 19.43 -1.54
CA ASP A 61 35.02 20.44 -0.53
C ASP A 61 34.86 19.83 0.87
N ALA A 62 35.97 19.72 1.60
CA ALA A 62 36.04 19.03 2.89
C ALA A 62 35.39 19.81 4.06
N ASP A 63 35.02 21.08 3.87
CA ASP A 63 34.53 21.98 4.93
C ASP A 63 33.01 22.23 4.90
N GLU A 64 32.26 21.72 3.91
CA GLU A 64 30.82 22.00 3.75
C GLU A 64 29.90 20.80 4.10
N GLY A 65 29.85 20.38 5.37
CA GLY A 65 28.82 19.45 5.87
C GLY A 65 28.66 18.14 5.07
N PRO A 66 27.53 17.41 5.17
CA PRO A 66 27.25 16.32 4.25
C PRO A 66 27.01 16.90 2.85
N GLY A 67 28.05 16.88 2.02
CA GLY A 67 27.98 17.27 0.61
C GLY A 67 26.97 16.42 -0.20
N PRO A 68 26.62 16.85 -1.41
CA PRO A 68 25.74 16.06 -2.27
C PRO A 68 26.34 14.67 -2.53
N ASP A 69 25.50 13.62 -2.39
CA ASP A 69 25.89 12.23 -2.63
C ASP A 69 26.53 12.09 -4.03
N ASP A 70 27.47 11.15 -4.18
CA ASP A 70 28.16 10.90 -5.46
C ASP A 70 27.15 10.65 -6.62
N ALA A 71 25.95 10.16 -6.31
CA ALA A 71 24.83 10.00 -7.25
C ALA A 71 24.28 11.34 -7.78
N ASP A 72 24.15 12.37 -6.95
CA ASP A 72 23.66 13.70 -7.36
C ASP A 72 24.66 14.37 -8.33
N ARG A 73 25.97 14.14 -8.16
CA ARG A 73 27.02 14.68 -9.05
C ARG A 73 26.95 14.08 -10.46
N VAL A 74 26.76 12.76 -10.54
CA VAL A 74 26.55 12.07 -11.83
C VAL A 74 25.28 12.57 -12.52
N VAL A 75 24.20 12.79 -11.76
CA VAL A 75 22.94 13.34 -12.29
C VAL A 75 23.10 14.79 -12.76
N ALA A 76 23.84 15.61 -12.02
CA ALA A 76 24.14 17.01 -12.36
C ALA A 76 24.83 17.16 -13.72
N ALA A 77 25.68 16.20 -14.11
CA ALA A 77 26.31 16.20 -15.43
C ALA A 77 25.29 16.15 -16.59
N GLY A 78 24.05 15.72 -16.36
CA GLY A 78 22.98 15.76 -17.36
C GLY A 78 22.39 17.15 -17.60
N ALA A 79 22.74 18.16 -16.79
CA ALA A 79 22.04 19.45 -16.77
C ALA A 79 22.45 20.40 -17.90
N GLY A 80 23.55 20.13 -18.60
CA GLY A 80 24.13 21.09 -19.56
C GLY A 80 25.05 22.10 -18.89
N VAL A 81 25.73 21.75 -17.79
CA VAL A 81 26.67 22.64 -17.09
C VAL A 81 27.79 23.04 -18.04
N ALA A 82 28.06 24.34 -18.19
CA ALA A 82 29.20 24.87 -18.91
C ALA A 82 30.52 24.43 -18.25
N LEU A 83 31.36 23.76 -19.03
CA LEU A 83 32.64 23.20 -18.60
C LEU A 83 33.82 24.06 -19.08
N ALA A 84 33.74 24.52 -20.34
CA ALA A 84 34.71 25.42 -20.98
C ALA A 84 33.98 26.21 -22.10
N PRO A 85 34.59 27.24 -22.71
CA PRO A 85 33.96 27.98 -23.81
C PRO A 85 33.49 27.06 -24.95
N GLY A 86 32.18 26.99 -25.18
CA GLY A 86 31.57 26.12 -26.19
C GLY A 86 31.37 24.66 -25.78
N PHE A 87 31.79 24.26 -24.57
CA PHE A 87 31.65 22.90 -24.05
C PHE A 87 30.67 22.82 -22.88
N VAL A 88 29.82 21.79 -22.91
CA VAL A 88 28.83 21.50 -21.87
C VAL A 88 28.89 20.05 -21.43
N SER A 89 28.52 19.79 -20.17
CA SER A 89 28.27 18.45 -19.67
C SER A 89 26.95 17.90 -20.21
N ALA A 90 26.90 16.59 -20.42
CA ALA A 90 25.66 15.89 -20.69
C ALA A 90 25.78 14.41 -20.27
N ARG A 91 24.74 13.62 -20.49
CA ARG A 91 24.76 12.16 -20.30
C ARG A 91 24.34 11.46 -21.58
N LEU A 92 24.94 10.30 -21.85
CA LEU A 92 24.54 9.47 -23.00
C LEU A 92 23.12 8.93 -22.84
N HIS A 93 22.55 8.49 -23.97
CA HIS A 93 21.28 7.80 -23.99
C HIS A 93 21.24 6.63 -22.99
N GLY A 94 20.08 6.42 -22.36
CA GLY A 94 19.90 5.43 -21.29
C GLY A 94 20.14 5.95 -19.87
N ALA A 95 20.70 7.16 -19.70
CA ALA A 95 20.62 7.87 -18.41
C ALA A 95 19.16 8.13 -18.03
N ARG A 96 18.83 7.79 -16.79
CA ARG A 96 17.46 7.85 -16.26
C ARG A 96 17.16 9.22 -15.61
N GLY A 97 15.87 9.53 -15.43
CA GLY A 97 15.37 10.81 -14.90
C GLY A 97 14.89 11.79 -15.97
N ASP A 98 14.45 12.97 -15.56
CA ASP A 98 14.11 14.11 -16.42
C ASP A 98 15.20 15.19 -16.33
N ARG A 99 15.27 16.08 -17.32
CA ARG A 99 16.13 17.28 -17.31
C ARG A 99 15.94 18.11 -16.04
N ARG A 100 14.73 18.14 -15.49
CA ARG A 100 14.42 18.77 -14.20
C ARG A 100 15.30 18.24 -13.07
N ASP A 101 15.46 16.91 -12.98
CA ASP A 101 16.23 16.27 -11.91
C ASP A 101 17.72 16.60 -12.07
N ALA A 102 18.22 16.58 -13.30
CA ALA A 102 19.59 16.99 -13.61
C ALA A 102 19.85 18.44 -13.20
N VAL A 103 18.93 19.36 -13.52
CA VAL A 103 19.06 20.77 -13.13
C VAL A 103 19.00 20.93 -11.61
N LEU A 104 18.09 20.27 -10.90
CA LEU A 104 18.05 20.32 -9.42
C LEU A 104 19.35 19.82 -8.79
N ALA A 105 19.89 18.71 -9.27
CA ALA A 105 21.16 18.16 -8.80
C ALA A 105 22.31 19.13 -9.06
N ALA A 106 22.37 19.73 -10.26
CA ALA A 106 23.37 20.74 -10.59
C ALA A 106 23.25 22.01 -9.74
N VAL A 107 22.04 22.48 -9.42
CA VAL A 107 21.85 23.62 -8.51
C VAL A 107 22.37 23.31 -7.10
N ARG A 108 22.21 22.08 -6.61
CA ARG A 108 22.76 21.66 -5.30
C ARG A 108 24.28 21.61 -5.30
N VAL A 109 24.87 21.07 -6.37
CA VAL A 109 26.34 20.95 -6.51
C VAL A 109 27.00 22.30 -6.74
N LEU A 110 26.40 23.18 -7.54
CA LEU A 110 26.99 24.46 -7.96
C LEU A 110 26.68 25.63 -7.01
N GLY A 111 25.66 25.50 -6.16
CA GLY A 111 25.18 26.59 -5.30
C GLY A 111 24.64 27.79 -6.09
N LEU A 112 24.44 28.91 -5.40
CA LEU A 112 23.90 30.14 -6.01
C LEU A 112 24.91 30.76 -7.00
N ASP A 113 26.20 30.76 -6.65
CA ASP A 113 27.26 31.43 -7.41
C ASP A 113 27.57 30.71 -8.73
N GLY A 114 27.43 29.38 -8.77
CA GLY A 114 27.64 28.57 -9.97
C GLY A 114 26.45 28.49 -10.93
N LEU A 115 25.28 29.09 -10.61
CA LEU A 115 24.08 29.00 -11.45
C LEU A 115 24.28 29.52 -12.89
N HIS A 116 25.15 30.50 -13.08
CA HIS A 116 25.46 31.06 -14.40
C HIS A 116 26.01 30.00 -15.38
N ARG A 117 26.59 28.91 -14.86
CA ARG A 117 27.10 27.79 -15.65
C ARG A 117 25.99 26.93 -16.25
N LEU A 118 24.74 27.04 -15.79
CA LEU A 118 23.59 26.30 -16.35
C LEU A 118 22.94 27.02 -17.55
N GLY A 119 23.51 28.14 -18.00
CA GLY A 119 23.00 28.96 -19.08
C GLY A 119 22.08 30.09 -18.60
N GLU A 120 21.21 30.58 -19.48
CA GLU A 120 20.31 31.69 -19.14
C GLU A 120 19.37 31.33 -17.99
N ARG A 121 19.24 32.24 -17.02
CA ARG A 121 18.42 32.07 -15.81
C ARG A 121 16.96 31.68 -16.14
N ALA A 122 16.40 32.21 -17.22
CA ALA A 122 15.06 31.86 -17.69
C ALA A 122 14.97 30.37 -18.08
N GLY A 123 15.98 29.82 -18.75
CA GLY A 123 16.06 28.42 -19.13
C GLY A 123 16.11 27.47 -17.93
N VAL A 124 16.85 27.85 -16.88
CA VAL A 124 16.93 27.09 -15.62
C VAL A 124 15.56 27.05 -14.93
N LEU A 125 14.87 28.18 -14.83
CA LEU A 125 13.55 28.25 -14.21
C LEU A 125 12.49 27.49 -14.99
N VAL A 126 12.52 27.55 -16.32
CA VAL A 126 11.63 26.76 -17.19
C VAL A 126 11.92 25.27 -17.02
N ALA A 127 13.18 24.85 -16.88
CA ALA A 127 13.50 23.46 -16.60
C ALA A 127 12.96 22.98 -15.24
N LEU A 128 13.00 23.84 -14.22
CA LEU A 128 12.51 23.51 -12.88
C LEU A 128 10.98 23.52 -12.76
N PHE A 129 10.31 24.53 -13.35
CA PHE A 129 8.89 24.80 -13.09
C PHE A 129 7.99 24.76 -14.34
N GLY A 130 8.56 24.64 -15.54
CA GLY A 130 7.80 24.61 -16.80
C GLY A 130 7.20 25.98 -17.14
N ALA A 131 5.94 25.98 -17.60
CA ALA A 131 5.23 27.18 -18.05
C ALA A 131 4.93 28.19 -16.91
N GLU A 132 5.05 27.76 -15.65
CA GLU A 132 4.80 28.59 -14.45
C GLU A 132 6.02 29.45 -14.05
N ALA A 133 7.10 29.43 -14.84
CA ALA A 133 8.34 30.18 -14.58
C ALA A 133 8.14 31.71 -14.67
N THR A 134 7.65 32.32 -13.60
CA THR A 134 7.41 33.77 -13.47
C THR A 134 8.51 34.48 -12.68
N LYS A 135 8.59 35.82 -12.79
CA LYS A 135 9.55 36.65 -12.03
C LYS A 135 9.42 36.47 -10.50
N PRO A 136 8.21 36.47 -9.89
CA PRO A 136 8.08 36.23 -8.44
C PRO A 136 8.55 34.83 -8.03
N LEU A 137 8.24 33.81 -8.82
CA LEU A 137 8.69 32.44 -8.57
C LEU A 137 10.23 32.33 -8.65
N ALA A 138 10.85 33.03 -9.59
CA ALA A 138 12.30 33.12 -9.71
C ALA A 138 12.97 33.67 -8.44
N ALA A 139 12.41 34.74 -7.88
CA ALA A 139 12.93 35.36 -6.67
C ALA A 139 12.80 34.41 -5.45
N ALA A 140 11.64 33.76 -5.30
CA ALA A 140 11.40 32.78 -4.25
C ALA A 140 12.34 31.56 -4.37
N ALA A 141 12.54 31.04 -5.58
CA ALA A 141 13.45 29.92 -5.82
C ALA A 141 14.91 30.30 -5.52
N SER A 142 15.38 31.48 -5.95
CA SER A 142 16.74 31.96 -5.64
C SER A 142 16.95 32.14 -4.14
N ARG A 143 15.95 32.62 -3.40
CA ARG A 143 15.99 32.70 -1.94
C ARG A 143 16.09 31.31 -1.30
N ALA A 144 15.26 30.36 -1.75
CA ALA A 144 15.31 28.99 -1.24
C ALA A 144 16.67 28.31 -1.51
N ILE A 145 17.31 28.58 -2.65
CA ILE A 145 18.67 28.12 -2.97
C ILE A 145 19.69 28.74 -2.01
N ALA A 146 19.64 30.05 -1.81
CA ALA A 146 20.53 30.78 -0.89
C ALA A 146 20.40 30.28 0.56
N GLU A 147 19.17 30.00 1.01
CA GLU A 147 18.87 29.45 2.33
C GLU A 147 19.06 27.92 2.42
N ARG A 148 19.56 27.27 1.35
CA ARG A 148 19.73 25.79 1.25
C ARG A 148 18.46 24.99 1.57
N ARG A 149 17.27 25.52 1.25
CA ARG A 149 15.95 24.88 1.46
C ARG A 149 15.64 23.84 0.37
N TRP A 150 16.53 22.84 0.22
CA TRP A 150 16.51 21.88 -0.89
C TRP A 150 15.24 21.05 -1.01
N THR A 151 14.67 20.61 0.13
CA THR A 151 13.42 19.83 0.15
C THR A 151 12.24 20.65 -0.39
N ALA A 152 12.19 21.95 -0.04
CA ALA A 152 11.15 22.86 -0.51
C ALA A 152 11.27 23.12 -2.01
N LEU A 153 12.50 23.37 -2.48
CA LEU A 153 12.79 23.56 -3.90
C LEU A 153 12.42 22.32 -4.73
N GLN A 154 12.78 21.14 -4.25
CA GLN A 154 12.51 19.88 -4.92
C GLN A 154 11.02 19.58 -4.99
N LEU A 155 10.28 19.77 -3.88
CA LEU A 155 8.83 19.59 -3.85
C LEU A 155 8.10 20.61 -4.73
N ALA A 156 8.52 21.88 -4.70
CA ALA A 156 7.93 22.90 -5.57
C ALA A 156 8.17 22.59 -7.05
N SER A 157 9.37 22.11 -7.40
CA SER A 157 9.67 21.65 -8.75
C SER A 157 8.80 20.44 -9.13
N ALA A 158 8.64 19.46 -8.25
CA ALA A 158 7.75 18.31 -8.47
C ALA A 158 6.29 18.71 -8.66
N ALA A 159 5.78 19.64 -7.84
CA ALA A 159 4.39 20.09 -7.84
C ALA A 159 4.06 21.09 -8.96
N SER A 160 5.04 21.51 -9.77
CA SER A 160 4.86 22.59 -10.76
C SER A 160 3.85 22.28 -11.88
N GLY A 161 3.58 21.00 -12.15
CA GLY A 161 2.53 20.58 -13.08
C GLY A 161 1.11 20.71 -12.53
N LEU A 162 0.98 20.82 -11.20
CA LEU A 162 -0.30 20.78 -10.49
C LEU A 162 -0.69 22.10 -9.85
N LEU A 163 0.30 22.89 -9.45
CA LEU A 163 0.15 24.16 -8.73
C LEU A 163 0.54 25.33 -9.64
N GLY A 164 -0.20 26.43 -9.52
CA GLY A 164 0.14 27.68 -10.23
C GLY A 164 1.30 28.44 -9.57
N ALA A 165 1.89 29.38 -10.30
CA ALA A 165 3.04 30.18 -9.84
C ALA A 165 2.88 30.79 -8.44
N GLU A 166 1.72 31.37 -8.12
CA GLU A 166 1.45 31.96 -6.79
C GLU A 166 1.47 30.92 -5.67
N GLN A 167 0.95 29.72 -5.93
CA GLN A 167 0.93 28.61 -4.99
C GLN A 167 2.35 28.05 -4.76
N LEU A 168 3.15 27.98 -5.82
CA LEU A 168 4.55 27.58 -5.75
C LEU A 168 5.39 28.61 -4.97
N VAL A 169 5.15 29.91 -5.18
CA VAL A 169 5.77 30.97 -4.36
C VAL A 169 5.42 30.75 -2.88
N ARG A 170 4.14 30.53 -2.56
CA ARG A 170 3.71 30.26 -1.19
C ARG A 170 4.39 29.01 -0.60
N LEU A 171 4.50 27.92 -1.36
CA LEU A 171 5.18 26.71 -0.90
C LEU A 171 6.67 26.94 -0.61
N LEU A 172 7.34 27.79 -1.39
CA LEU A 172 8.77 28.13 -1.20
C LEU A 172 8.99 29.13 -0.06
N THR A 173 8.02 29.99 0.24
CA THR A 173 8.20 31.09 1.21
C THR A 173 7.56 30.85 2.56
N VAL A 174 6.55 29.98 2.68
CA VAL A 174 5.94 29.65 3.98
C VAL A 174 7.02 29.12 4.92
N ASP A 175 6.94 29.59 6.17
CA ASP A 175 7.75 29.12 7.27
C ASP A 175 7.23 27.74 7.73
N LEU A 176 7.69 26.69 7.05
CA LEU A 176 7.36 25.31 7.38
C LEU A 176 8.50 24.71 8.22
N PRO A 177 8.17 23.79 9.15
CA PRO A 177 9.19 23.09 9.91
C PRO A 177 10.20 22.40 8.98
N ALA A 178 11.49 22.39 9.37
CA ALA A 178 12.51 21.70 8.59
C ALA A 178 12.19 20.20 8.48
N ILE A 179 12.48 19.64 7.31
CA ILE A 179 12.41 18.21 7.00
C ILE A 179 13.79 17.82 6.52
N ASP A 180 14.34 16.76 7.11
CA ASP A 180 15.61 16.19 6.68
C ASP A 180 15.52 15.84 5.19
N PRO A 181 16.48 16.30 4.36
CA PRO A 181 16.50 15.96 2.95
C PRO A 181 16.56 14.43 2.82
N THR A 182 15.72 13.88 1.93
CA THR A 182 15.80 12.47 1.59
C THR A 182 16.69 12.32 0.36
N PRO A 183 17.93 11.80 0.51
CA PRO A 183 18.79 11.56 -0.64
C PRO A 183 18.12 10.58 -1.62
N GLY A 184 18.24 10.87 -2.92
CA GLY A 184 17.90 9.94 -4.01
C GLY A 184 16.49 10.00 -4.61
N ALA A 185 15.53 10.75 -4.05
CA ALA A 185 14.19 10.83 -4.67
C ALA A 185 14.13 11.84 -5.82
N ALA A 186 13.96 11.41 -7.06
CA ALA A 186 13.84 12.32 -8.21
C ALA A 186 12.57 13.19 -8.13
N ALA A 187 12.67 14.49 -8.47
CA ALA A 187 11.52 15.39 -8.49
C ALA A 187 10.51 15.01 -9.58
N SER A 188 10.98 14.44 -10.69
CA SER A 188 10.12 13.87 -11.74
C SER A 188 9.26 12.70 -11.22
N THR A 189 9.84 11.82 -10.39
CA THR A 189 9.10 10.70 -9.77
C THR A 189 8.03 11.22 -8.82
N MET A 190 8.38 12.18 -7.96
CA MET A 190 7.39 12.81 -7.09
C MET A 190 6.29 13.54 -7.88
N ALA A 191 6.64 14.18 -9.00
CA ALA A 191 5.66 14.83 -9.87
C ALA A 191 4.63 13.82 -10.41
N ALA A 192 5.08 12.64 -10.84
CA ALA A 192 4.19 11.57 -11.30
C ALA A 192 3.26 11.08 -10.16
N HIS A 193 3.80 10.85 -8.96
CA HIS A 193 2.99 10.44 -7.80
C HIS A 193 1.99 11.52 -7.39
N LEU A 194 2.40 12.79 -7.37
CA LEU A 194 1.51 13.91 -7.07
C LEU A 194 0.38 14.02 -8.10
N GLU A 195 0.67 13.89 -9.40
CA GLU A 195 -0.35 13.96 -10.45
C GLU A 195 -1.36 12.82 -10.28
N GLN A 196 -0.88 11.62 -9.99
CA GLN A 196 -1.71 10.44 -9.77
C GLN A 196 -2.63 10.59 -8.55
N VAL A 197 -2.12 11.11 -7.43
CA VAL A 197 -2.86 11.21 -6.17
C VAL A 197 -3.77 12.45 -6.16
N LEU A 198 -3.26 13.60 -6.59
CA LEU A 198 -3.91 14.91 -6.40
C LEU A 198 -4.51 15.50 -7.69
N GLY A 199 -4.28 14.89 -8.86
CA GLY A 199 -4.73 15.41 -10.15
C GLY A 199 -6.25 15.60 -10.22
N ALA A 200 -7.03 14.79 -9.52
CA ALA A 200 -8.48 14.90 -9.46
C ALA A 200 -9.01 16.05 -8.56
N HIS A 201 -8.15 16.68 -7.76
CA HIS A 201 -8.55 17.74 -6.81
C HIS A 201 -8.47 19.13 -7.43
N SER A 202 -9.22 20.08 -6.86
CA SER A 202 -9.14 21.49 -7.26
C SER A 202 -7.78 22.09 -6.89
N ARG A 203 -7.34 23.13 -7.63
CA ARG A 203 -6.04 23.78 -7.41
C ARG A 203 -5.81 24.22 -5.96
N ALA A 204 -6.81 24.85 -5.33
CA ALA A 204 -6.71 25.27 -3.93
C ALA A 204 -6.49 24.06 -2.99
N ARG A 205 -7.25 22.98 -3.21
CA ARG A 205 -7.16 21.77 -2.40
C ARG A 205 -5.82 21.06 -2.53
N ARG A 206 -5.21 21.07 -3.72
CA ARG A 206 -3.88 20.49 -3.96
C ARG A 206 -2.82 21.13 -3.07
N LEU A 207 -2.81 22.46 -2.95
CA LEU A 207 -1.84 23.15 -2.11
C LEU A 207 -2.04 22.81 -0.62
N ASP A 208 -3.28 22.83 -0.13
CA ASP A 208 -3.58 22.52 1.27
C ASP A 208 -3.09 21.11 1.65
N LEU A 209 -3.32 20.12 0.78
CA LEU A 209 -2.88 18.73 1.01
C LEU A 209 -1.35 18.58 0.98
N VAL A 210 -0.66 19.32 0.10
CA VAL A 210 0.81 19.32 0.04
C VAL A 210 1.41 19.97 1.30
N LEU A 211 0.82 21.06 1.80
CA LEU A 211 1.26 21.71 3.03
C LEU A 211 0.98 20.85 4.27
N ASP A 212 -0.18 20.20 4.33
CA ASP A 212 -0.50 19.27 5.42
C ASP A 212 0.46 18.06 5.40
N LEU A 213 0.71 17.45 4.23
CA LEU A 213 1.71 16.39 4.08
C LEU A 213 3.09 16.80 4.64
N TRP A 214 3.54 18.02 4.32
CA TRP A 214 4.79 18.55 4.87
C TRP A 214 4.77 18.57 6.40
N GLN A 215 3.69 19.10 6.99
CA GLN A 215 3.55 19.17 8.44
C GLN A 215 3.54 17.78 9.09
N GLN A 216 2.86 16.81 8.48
CA GLN A 216 2.81 15.42 8.97
C GLN A 216 4.20 14.76 8.93
N VAL A 217 4.92 14.89 7.82
CA VAL A 217 6.29 14.34 7.69
C VAL A 217 7.24 15.00 8.69
N ALA A 218 7.20 16.33 8.83
CA ALA A 218 8.05 17.03 9.79
C ALA A 218 7.72 16.68 11.25
N ALA A 219 6.44 16.47 11.58
CA ALA A 219 6.04 15.98 12.90
C ALA A 219 6.56 14.55 13.14
N HIS A 220 6.46 13.68 12.14
CA HIS A 220 6.94 12.31 12.21
C HIS A 220 8.47 12.22 12.36
N GLN A 221 9.24 12.98 11.57
CA GLN A 221 10.71 13.01 11.69
C GLN A 221 11.17 13.53 13.05
N ARG A 222 10.57 14.63 13.54
CA ARG A 222 10.84 15.13 14.89
C ARG A 222 10.53 14.11 15.98
N HIS A 223 9.45 13.34 15.80
CA HIS A 223 9.12 12.23 16.70
C HIS A 223 10.20 11.14 16.64
N LEU A 224 10.63 10.70 15.47
CA LEU A 224 11.69 9.69 15.31
C LEU A 224 13.03 10.16 15.89
N GLU A 225 13.43 11.41 15.66
CA GLU A 225 14.62 11.98 16.28
C GLU A 225 14.52 12.02 17.80
N ARG A 226 13.37 12.43 18.33
CA ARG A 226 13.10 12.40 19.76
C ARG A 226 13.26 10.99 20.32
N LEU A 227 12.74 9.98 19.63
CA LEU A 227 12.94 8.57 19.99
C LEU A 227 14.42 8.15 19.93
N ARG A 228 15.16 8.56 18.90
CA ARG A 228 16.61 8.30 18.81
C ARG A 228 17.37 8.93 19.97
N ARG A 229 17.07 10.18 20.33
CA ARG A 229 17.69 10.87 21.48
C ARG A 229 17.36 10.18 22.80
N ARG A 230 16.12 9.75 23.01
CA ARG A 230 15.72 8.93 24.17
C ARG A 230 16.49 7.61 24.23
N ARG A 231 16.54 6.84 23.15
CA ARG A 231 17.29 5.57 23.08
C ARG A 231 18.79 5.77 23.28
N ALA A 232 19.35 6.90 22.84
CA ALA A 232 20.75 7.23 23.05
C ALA A 232 21.14 7.47 24.52
N THR A 233 20.15 7.60 25.42
CA THR A 233 20.40 7.58 26.87
C THR A 233 20.65 6.18 27.42
N GLN A 234 20.30 5.13 26.67
CA GLN A 234 20.51 3.74 27.04
C GLN A 234 21.86 3.23 26.53
N GLY A 235 22.37 2.20 27.19
CA GLY A 235 23.61 1.56 26.76
C GLY A 235 23.45 0.77 25.45
N LYS A 236 24.48 0.75 24.61
CA LYS A 236 24.47 0.07 23.30
C LYS A 236 24.39 -1.46 23.38
N GLN A 237 24.91 -2.03 24.46
CA GLN A 237 24.91 -3.48 24.71
C GLN A 237 23.99 -3.78 25.88
N SER A 238 23.15 -4.81 25.71
CA SER A 238 22.31 -5.34 26.80
C SER A 238 23.19 -6.03 27.85
N ARG A 239 22.95 -5.71 29.12
CA ARG A 239 23.54 -6.38 30.29
C ARG A 239 22.46 -6.95 31.21
N VAL A 240 21.25 -7.18 30.70
CA VAL A 240 20.10 -7.67 31.49
C VAL A 240 20.44 -8.96 32.23
N ARG A 241 21.01 -9.98 31.57
CA ARG A 241 21.38 -11.26 32.22
C ARG A 241 22.38 -11.07 33.38
N GLU A 242 23.37 -10.24 33.12
CA GLU A 242 24.44 -9.89 34.04
C GLU A 242 23.88 -9.16 35.27
N LEU A 243 23.05 -8.13 35.06
CA LEU A 243 22.38 -7.38 36.12
C LEU A 243 21.35 -8.25 36.87
N THR A 244 20.63 -9.13 36.19
CA THR A 244 19.69 -10.08 36.82
C THR A 244 20.43 -10.98 37.81
N THR A 245 21.59 -11.50 37.39
CA THR A 245 22.45 -12.31 38.27
C THR A 245 22.88 -11.50 39.48
N ARG A 246 23.36 -10.27 39.27
CA ARG A 246 23.79 -9.38 40.36
C ARG A 246 22.65 -9.01 41.32
N TYR A 247 21.45 -8.77 40.81
CA TYR A 247 20.25 -8.46 41.58
C TYR A 247 19.86 -9.67 42.45
N ARG A 248 19.73 -10.86 41.83
CA ARG A 248 19.37 -12.10 42.55
C ARG A 248 20.39 -12.47 43.62
N THR A 249 21.69 -12.42 43.31
CA THR A 249 22.73 -12.66 44.32
C THR A 249 22.63 -11.70 45.50
N HIS A 250 22.27 -10.43 45.26
CA HIS A 250 22.06 -9.50 46.36
C HIS A 250 20.83 -9.83 47.20
N ASP A 251 19.72 -10.22 46.56
CA ASP A 251 18.50 -10.63 47.26
C ASP A 251 18.74 -11.91 48.08
N ASP A 252 19.49 -12.87 47.52
CA ASP A 252 19.91 -14.10 48.20
C ASP A 252 20.83 -13.80 49.40
N GLU A 253 21.80 -12.89 49.27
CA GLU A 253 22.66 -12.45 50.38
C GLU A 253 21.81 -11.88 51.53
N LEU A 254 20.83 -11.02 51.24
CA LEU A 254 19.93 -10.45 52.24
C LEU A 254 19.03 -11.50 52.88
N LEU A 255 18.53 -12.45 52.09
CA LEU A 255 17.72 -13.56 52.57
C LEU A 255 18.52 -14.47 53.52
N ILE A 256 19.75 -14.83 53.15
CA ILE A 256 20.64 -15.65 53.99
C ILE A 256 20.99 -14.91 55.29
N GLU A 257 21.29 -13.61 55.23
CA GLU A 257 21.53 -12.80 56.43
C GLU A 257 20.31 -12.78 57.37
N GLN A 258 19.11 -12.70 56.80
CA GLN A 258 17.86 -12.75 57.56
C GLN A 258 17.64 -14.11 58.23
N ILE A 259 17.83 -15.20 57.49
CA ILE A 259 17.73 -16.58 58.04
C ILE A 259 18.78 -16.78 59.13
N ARG A 260 20.02 -16.34 58.90
CA ARG A 260 21.11 -16.42 59.88
C ARG A 260 20.76 -15.66 61.16
N ALA A 261 20.17 -14.47 61.05
CA ALA A 261 19.75 -13.69 62.20
C ALA A 261 18.63 -14.39 63.01
N GLU A 262 17.74 -15.10 62.34
CA GLU A 262 16.64 -15.84 62.97
C GLU A 262 17.12 -17.14 63.65
N LEU A 263 18.01 -17.90 63.01
CA LEU A 263 18.55 -19.15 63.54
C LEU A 263 19.68 -18.94 64.55
N GLY A 264 20.36 -17.79 64.51
CA GLY A 264 21.54 -17.50 65.33
C GLY A 264 22.83 -18.18 64.86
N HIS A 265 22.82 -18.86 63.71
CA HIS A 265 23.97 -19.52 63.10
C HIS A 265 23.83 -19.58 61.57
N GLU A 266 24.88 -20.04 60.88
CA GLU A 266 24.82 -20.26 59.42
C GLU A 266 23.78 -21.35 59.09
N PRO A 267 22.81 -21.09 58.20
CA PRO A 267 21.83 -22.09 57.84
C PRO A 267 22.45 -23.23 57.03
N SER A 268 22.09 -24.47 57.35
CA SER A 268 22.28 -25.61 56.44
C SER A 268 21.33 -25.52 55.24
N LEU A 269 21.64 -26.25 54.15
CA LEU A 269 20.77 -26.31 52.96
C LEU A 269 19.34 -26.77 53.29
N ILE A 270 19.17 -27.68 54.26
CA ILE A 270 17.86 -28.20 54.66
C ILE A 270 17.09 -27.15 55.46
N GLU A 271 17.77 -26.40 56.34
CA GLU A 271 17.14 -25.31 57.09
C GLU A 271 16.71 -24.17 56.15
N ALA A 272 17.58 -23.78 55.22
CA ALA A 272 17.23 -22.78 54.19
C ALA A 272 16.05 -23.23 53.32
N ALA A 273 16.00 -24.50 52.90
CA ALA A 273 14.92 -25.04 52.08
C ALA A 273 13.57 -25.16 52.81
N ARG A 274 13.58 -25.23 54.15
CA ARG A 274 12.37 -25.31 54.99
C ARG A 274 11.91 -23.96 55.52
N TRP A 275 12.76 -22.96 55.44
CA TRP A 275 12.44 -21.62 55.92
C TRP A 275 11.30 -21.02 55.10
N GLN A 276 10.35 -20.38 55.79
CA GLN A 276 9.26 -19.65 55.19
C GLN A 276 9.21 -18.24 55.78
N PRO A 277 9.01 -17.20 54.97
CA PRO A 277 8.93 -15.84 55.49
C PRO A 277 7.66 -15.66 56.33
N SER A 278 7.79 -14.98 57.46
CA SER A 278 6.66 -14.39 58.18
C SER A 278 6.05 -13.21 57.40
N THR A 279 4.84 -12.77 57.79
CA THR A 279 4.16 -11.61 57.18
C THR A 279 5.02 -10.35 57.20
N TRP A 280 5.70 -10.08 58.31
CA TRP A 280 6.61 -8.94 58.44
C TRP A 280 7.83 -9.05 57.50
N GLN A 281 8.44 -10.24 57.38
CA GLN A 281 9.58 -10.46 56.49
C GLN A 281 9.18 -10.31 55.02
N ALA A 282 8.02 -10.86 54.62
CA ALA A 282 7.45 -10.70 53.28
C ALA A 282 7.14 -9.22 52.97
N ALA A 283 6.52 -8.50 53.91
CA ALA A 283 6.24 -7.06 53.77
C ALA A 283 7.52 -6.23 53.61
N MET A 284 8.57 -6.52 54.40
CA MET A 284 9.87 -5.87 54.27
C MET A 284 10.53 -6.10 52.91
N CYS A 285 10.45 -7.33 52.39
CA CYS A 285 10.92 -7.65 51.05
C CYS A 285 10.15 -6.83 49.99
N MET A 286 8.83 -6.77 50.08
CA MET A 286 8.01 -6.01 49.13
C MET A 286 8.19 -4.50 49.23
N ARG A 287 8.45 -3.93 50.42
CA ARG A 287 8.84 -2.51 50.56
C ARG A 287 10.12 -2.19 49.79
N ARG A 288 11.11 -3.08 49.88
CA ARG A 288 12.38 -2.94 49.16
C ARG A 288 12.16 -2.97 47.65
N MET A 289 11.33 -3.88 47.17
CA MET A 289 10.98 -4.00 45.74
C MET A 289 10.14 -2.83 45.24
N LEU A 290 9.21 -2.32 46.05
CA LEU A 290 8.49 -1.07 45.78
C LEU A 290 9.47 0.10 45.64
N ALA A 291 10.42 0.24 46.57
CA ALA A 291 11.47 1.26 46.49
C ALA A 291 12.31 1.14 45.21
N ASP A 292 12.66 -0.09 44.81
CA ASP A 292 13.38 -0.34 43.56
C ASP A 292 12.53 0.02 42.33
N ALA A 293 11.23 -0.26 42.33
CA ALA A 293 10.31 0.10 41.25
C ALA A 293 10.14 1.61 41.12
N LEU A 294 10.00 2.33 42.24
CA LEU A 294 9.93 3.79 42.25
C LEU A 294 11.25 4.43 41.80
N ALA A 295 12.39 3.86 42.20
CA ALA A 295 13.71 4.29 41.73
C ALA A 295 13.89 4.04 40.23
N ALA A 296 13.53 2.85 39.72
CA ALA A 296 13.56 2.55 38.29
C ALA A 296 12.65 3.49 37.50
N THR A 297 11.46 3.80 38.03
CA THR A 297 10.54 4.79 37.44
C THR A 297 11.18 6.19 37.37
N ALA A 298 11.83 6.64 38.45
CA ALA A 298 12.54 7.92 38.47
C ALA A 298 13.69 7.95 37.46
N LEU A 299 14.47 6.87 37.35
CA LEU A 299 15.56 6.75 36.37
C LEU A 299 15.05 6.79 34.93
N LEU A 300 13.98 6.05 34.62
CA LEU A 300 13.36 6.06 33.29
C LEU A 300 12.81 7.42 32.91
N ARG A 301 12.07 8.08 33.81
CA ARG A 301 11.57 9.45 33.59
C ARG A 301 12.72 10.44 33.40
N THR A 302 13.80 10.28 34.16
CA THR A 302 15.01 11.09 33.98
C THR A 302 15.67 10.84 32.64
N ALA A 303 15.80 9.58 32.21
CA ALA A 303 16.32 9.21 30.89
C ALA A 303 15.49 9.83 29.75
N ILE A 304 14.16 9.78 29.86
CA ILE A 304 13.25 10.43 28.90
C ILE A 304 13.47 11.95 28.90
N ASN A 305 13.48 12.59 30.07
CA ASN A 305 13.67 14.04 30.19
C ASN A 305 15.04 14.50 29.67
N VAL A 306 16.10 13.74 29.92
CA VAL A 306 17.46 14.02 29.41
C VAL A 306 17.52 13.83 27.89
N GLY A 307 16.88 12.80 27.36
CA GLY A 307 16.78 12.58 25.91
C GLY A 307 15.98 13.69 25.20
N ASP A 308 14.92 14.19 25.83
CA ASP A 308 14.04 15.20 25.25
C ASP A 308 14.58 16.64 25.39
N HIS A 309 15.26 16.95 26.50
CA HIS A 309 15.61 18.33 26.88
C HIS A 309 17.11 18.56 27.16
N GLY A 310 17.95 17.53 27.03
CA GLY A 310 19.37 17.58 27.41
C GLY A 310 19.59 17.39 28.92
N VAL A 311 20.85 17.22 29.33
CA VAL A 311 21.21 16.80 30.70
C VAL A 311 20.73 17.79 31.77
N VAL A 312 21.06 19.08 31.64
CA VAL A 312 20.75 20.09 32.67
C VAL A 312 19.24 20.25 32.87
N GLN A 313 18.51 20.51 31.80
CA GLN A 313 17.05 20.67 31.90
C GLN A 313 16.35 19.36 32.26
N GLY A 314 16.84 18.23 31.76
CA GLY A 314 16.28 16.91 32.06
C GLY A 314 16.42 16.53 33.53
N MET A 315 17.57 16.80 34.14
CA MET A 315 17.81 16.61 35.58
C MET A 315 16.91 17.54 36.40
N ASN A 316 16.83 18.83 36.05
CA ASN A 316 15.98 19.80 36.74
C ASN A 316 14.49 19.40 36.73
N ARG A 317 13.99 18.88 35.61
CA ARG A 317 12.61 18.36 35.48
C ARG A 317 12.37 17.08 36.30
N SER A 318 13.44 16.40 36.71
CA SER A 318 13.38 15.12 37.41
C SER A 318 13.74 15.24 38.90
N THR A 319 14.05 16.45 39.39
CA THR A 319 14.47 16.74 40.78
C THR A 319 13.57 16.09 41.82
N ALA A 320 12.25 16.25 41.70
CA ALA A 320 11.30 15.75 42.69
C ALA A 320 11.29 14.21 42.73
N ALA A 321 11.27 13.56 41.56
CA ALA A 321 11.30 12.10 41.44
C ALA A 321 12.63 11.50 41.93
N LEU A 322 13.77 12.09 41.55
CA LEU A 322 15.09 11.63 41.98
C LEU A 322 15.28 11.81 43.50
N THR A 323 14.84 12.93 44.06
CA THR A 323 14.93 13.19 45.50
C THR A 323 14.03 12.25 46.29
N ALA A 324 12.80 12.00 45.82
CA ALA A 324 11.88 11.06 46.46
C ALA A 324 12.44 9.64 46.43
N ALA A 325 12.90 9.17 45.27
CA ALA A 325 13.50 7.84 45.12
C ALA A 325 14.78 7.66 45.96
N ALA A 326 15.65 8.68 46.02
CA ALA A 326 16.88 8.64 46.80
C ALA A 326 16.65 8.52 48.31
N ARG A 327 15.49 8.96 48.83
CA ARG A 327 15.12 8.82 50.24
C ARG A 327 14.64 7.42 50.62
N LEU A 328 14.26 6.60 49.64
CA LEU A 328 13.79 5.22 49.86
C LEU A 328 14.95 4.22 50.03
N MET A 329 16.20 4.68 49.94
CA MET A 329 17.39 3.87 50.15
C MET A 329 18.34 4.59 51.11
N ASP A 330 18.64 3.95 52.24
CA ASP A 330 19.56 4.52 53.22
C ASP A 330 21.04 4.35 52.79
N SER A 331 21.96 4.94 53.57
CA SER A 331 23.39 4.89 53.25
C SER A 331 24.00 3.50 53.39
N ALA A 332 23.49 2.65 54.29
CA ALA A 332 24.00 1.30 54.52
C ALA A 332 23.56 0.37 53.39
N GLU A 333 22.28 0.42 53.02
CA GLU A 333 21.73 -0.28 51.86
C GLU A 333 22.44 0.13 50.57
N HIS A 334 22.68 1.42 50.37
CA HIS A 334 23.43 1.92 49.23
C HIS A 334 24.84 1.32 49.17
N GLY A 335 25.56 1.30 50.31
CA GLY A 335 26.89 0.70 50.40
C GLY A 335 26.90 -0.80 50.07
N ALA A 336 25.95 -1.56 50.61
CA ALA A 336 25.82 -2.99 50.35
C ALA A 336 25.48 -3.29 48.88
N ALA A 337 24.51 -2.57 48.31
CA ALA A 337 24.07 -2.77 46.92
C ALA A 337 25.09 -2.27 45.89
N ALA A 338 25.87 -1.22 46.20
CA ALA A 338 26.90 -0.67 45.31
C ALA A 338 28.25 -1.40 45.41
N ARG A 339 28.45 -2.26 46.43
CA ARG A 339 29.68 -3.04 46.62
C ARG A 339 29.95 -3.90 45.38
N ARG A 340 31.22 -3.91 44.95
CA ARG A 340 31.70 -4.83 43.91
C ARG A 340 31.81 -6.25 44.49
N VAL A 341 31.23 -7.21 43.78
CA VAL A 341 31.33 -8.63 44.12
C VAL A 341 32.25 -9.31 43.10
N PRO A 342 33.33 -9.98 43.53
CA PRO A 342 34.24 -10.69 42.62
C PRO A 342 33.48 -11.68 41.73
N GLY A 343 33.82 -11.71 40.43
CA GLY A 343 33.16 -12.58 39.45
C GLY A 343 31.85 -12.04 38.88
N LEU A 344 31.34 -10.88 39.33
CA LEU A 344 30.13 -10.24 38.81
C LEU A 344 30.42 -8.90 38.09
N THR A 345 29.35 -8.27 37.59
CA THR A 345 29.30 -7.19 36.59
C THR A 345 29.97 -5.86 36.98
N GLY A 346 30.31 -5.70 38.26
CA GLY A 346 30.79 -4.46 38.86
C GLY A 346 29.75 -3.32 38.93
N LEU A 347 28.53 -3.53 38.42
CA LEU A 347 27.41 -2.61 38.52
C LEU A 347 26.69 -2.77 39.87
N PRO A 348 26.00 -1.74 40.38
CA PRO A 348 25.16 -1.86 41.57
C PRO A 348 24.07 -2.91 41.38
N ALA A 349 23.63 -3.54 42.47
CA ALA A 349 22.53 -4.50 42.42
C ALA A 349 21.17 -3.82 42.22
N ARG A 350 20.97 -2.64 42.83
CA ARG A 350 19.66 -2.01 42.95
C ARG A 350 19.62 -0.67 42.20
N PRO A 351 18.50 -0.32 41.53
CA PRO A 351 18.36 0.95 40.82
C PRO A 351 18.45 2.18 41.76
N GLY A 352 18.07 2.03 43.04
CA GLY A 352 18.17 3.11 44.03
C GLY A 352 19.58 3.69 44.17
N CYS A 353 20.63 2.90 43.92
CA CYS A 353 22.00 3.40 43.91
C CYS A 353 22.21 4.51 42.89
N HIS A 354 21.73 4.31 41.65
CA HIS A 354 21.84 5.31 40.59
C HIS A 354 20.90 6.50 40.81
N ALA A 355 19.71 6.29 41.38
CA ALA A 355 18.81 7.39 41.71
C ALA A 355 19.45 8.33 42.76
N ARG A 356 20.09 7.74 43.78
CA ARG A 356 20.83 8.49 44.82
C ARG A 356 22.06 9.22 44.27
N ASP A 357 22.85 8.55 43.43
CA ASP A 357 23.99 9.14 42.71
C ASP A 357 23.57 10.38 41.90
N LEU A 358 22.47 10.28 41.16
CA LEU A 358 21.93 11.36 40.35
C LEU A 358 21.33 12.49 41.19
N ALA A 359 20.63 12.17 42.28
CA ALA A 359 20.11 13.16 43.21
C ALA A 359 21.22 14.02 43.84
N ALA A 360 22.37 13.41 44.15
CA ALA A 360 23.55 14.11 44.66
C ALA A 360 24.18 15.09 43.63
N GLN A 361 23.84 14.99 42.34
CA GLN A 361 24.40 15.80 41.25
C GLN A 361 23.44 16.87 40.71
N LEU A 362 22.25 17.06 41.32
CA LEU A 362 21.21 17.98 40.81
C LEU A 362 21.68 19.44 40.64
N GLY A 363 22.67 19.89 41.42
CA GLY A 363 23.22 21.25 41.32
C GLY A 363 24.31 21.46 40.27
N ASN A 364 24.96 20.39 39.79
CA ASN A 364 26.04 20.47 38.80
C ASN A 364 26.18 19.15 38.01
N PRO A 365 25.22 18.82 37.14
CA PRO A 365 25.18 17.52 36.49
C PRO A 365 26.26 17.40 35.40
N SER A 366 27.27 16.55 35.64
CA SER A 366 28.24 16.17 34.62
C SER A 366 27.61 15.25 33.57
N GLU A 367 27.66 15.63 32.29
CA GLU A 367 27.00 14.88 31.22
C GLU A 367 27.48 13.41 31.09
N PRO A 368 28.80 13.10 31.04
CA PRO A 368 29.27 11.72 31.02
C PRO A 368 28.80 10.91 32.23
N TYR A 369 28.79 11.55 33.42
CA TYR A 369 28.35 10.90 34.65
C TYR A 369 26.86 10.55 34.61
N VAL A 370 26.01 11.51 34.24
CA VAL A 370 24.55 11.32 34.15
C VAL A 370 24.21 10.25 33.12
N ARG A 371 24.77 10.34 31.91
CA ARG A 371 24.53 9.35 30.85
C ARG A 371 24.94 7.95 31.28
N GLN A 372 26.05 7.79 32.00
CA GLN A 372 26.50 6.48 32.49
C GLN A 372 25.49 5.84 33.46
N ARG A 373 24.85 6.62 34.36
CA ARG A 373 23.88 6.10 35.34
C ARG A 373 22.50 5.82 34.72
N LEU A 374 22.12 6.58 33.70
CA LEU A 374 20.86 6.39 32.96
C LEU A 374 20.92 5.25 31.94
N ALA A 375 22.13 4.83 31.54
CA ALA A 375 22.36 3.80 30.52
C ALA A 375 21.70 2.44 30.83
N ARG A 376 21.34 2.19 32.09
CA ARG A 376 20.78 0.92 32.58
C ARG A 376 19.36 1.04 33.12
N ALA A 377 18.72 2.20 32.96
CA ALA A 377 17.39 2.45 33.51
C ALA A 377 16.34 1.44 33.02
N ALA A 378 16.35 1.12 31.72
CA ALA A 378 15.44 0.11 31.14
C ALA A 378 15.68 -1.30 31.72
N GLU A 379 16.95 -1.70 31.84
CA GLU A 379 17.30 -3.04 32.32
C GLU A 379 16.90 -3.25 33.78
N TYR A 380 17.09 -2.24 34.63
CA TYR A 380 16.60 -2.31 36.01
C TYR A 380 15.07 -2.39 36.08
N ALA A 381 14.36 -1.66 35.21
CA ALA A 381 12.91 -1.71 35.18
C ALA A 381 12.39 -3.10 34.80
N GLU A 382 12.98 -3.73 33.77
CA GLU A 382 12.64 -5.10 33.35
C GLU A 382 12.89 -6.10 34.48
N ILE A 383 14.07 -6.05 35.11
CA ILE A 383 14.43 -6.93 36.24
C ILE A 383 13.47 -6.76 37.42
N VAL A 384 13.18 -5.52 37.80
CA VAL A 384 12.31 -5.23 38.95
C VAL A 384 10.88 -5.69 38.65
N MET A 385 10.38 -5.47 37.43
CA MET A 385 9.06 -5.95 37.04
C MET A 385 8.94 -7.47 37.14
N ASP A 386 9.92 -8.21 36.60
CA ASP A 386 9.95 -9.67 36.62
C ASP A 386 9.98 -10.20 38.07
N VAL A 387 10.93 -9.72 38.87
CA VAL A 387 11.10 -10.17 40.26
C VAL A 387 9.87 -9.84 41.10
N LEU A 388 9.27 -8.67 40.92
CA LEU A 388 8.10 -8.26 41.69
C LEU A 388 6.87 -9.10 41.36
N THR A 389 6.67 -9.46 40.08
CA THR A 389 5.60 -10.36 39.66
C THR A 389 5.77 -11.75 40.28
N ASP A 390 6.98 -12.31 40.24
CA ASP A 390 7.28 -13.60 40.87
C ASP A 390 6.94 -13.57 42.38
N ARG A 391 7.33 -12.51 43.10
CA ARG A 391 7.06 -12.39 44.54
C ARG A 391 5.59 -12.21 44.90
N ILE A 392 4.81 -11.49 44.09
CA ILE A 392 3.36 -11.35 44.31
C ILE A 392 2.69 -12.72 44.21
N LEU A 393 3.11 -13.54 43.24
CA LEU A 393 2.58 -14.89 43.01
C LEU A 393 2.99 -15.88 44.10
N ASP A 394 4.22 -15.78 44.61
CA ASP A 394 4.74 -16.70 45.63
C ASP A 394 4.03 -16.54 47.00
N TYR A 395 3.65 -15.31 47.39
CA TYR A 395 3.24 -15.01 48.77
C TYR A 395 1.97 -14.17 48.94
N PRO A 396 0.91 -14.30 48.11
CA PRO A 396 -0.19 -13.32 48.06
C PRO A 396 -0.88 -13.09 49.40
N HIS A 397 -1.00 -14.13 50.24
CA HIS A 397 -1.64 -14.06 51.55
C HIS A 397 -0.78 -13.37 52.64
N LEU A 398 0.55 -13.33 52.47
CA LEU A 398 1.46 -12.66 53.41
C LEU A 398 1.57 -11.15 53.16
N LEU A 399 1.04 -10.66 52.03
CA LEU A 399 1.21 -9.28 51.57
C LEU A 399 0.12 -8.31 52.02
N ARG A 400 -0.81 -8.74 52.89
CA ARG A 400 -1.94 -7.89 53.31
C ARG A 400 -1.50 -6.57 53.97
N ASP A 401 -0.51 -6.64 54.86
CA ASP A 401 -0.02 -5.45 55.58
C ASP A 401 0.69 -4.49 54.62
N TRP A 402 1.54 -5.01 53.73
CA TRP A 402 2.20 -4.21 52.70
C TRP A 402 1.22 -3.60 51.70
N SER A 403 0.21 -4.37 51.27
CA SER A 403 -0.83 -3.95 50.34
C SER A 403 -1.55 -2.69 50.82
N ALA A 404 -1.72 -2.53 52.14
CA ALA A 404 -2.38 -1.39 52.76
C ALA A 404 -1.48 -0.15 52.96
N GLU A 405 -0.18 -0.22 52.67
CA GLU A 405 0.74 0.91 52.85
C GLU A 405 0.40 2.07 51.93
N SER A 406 0.42 3.29 52.48
CA SER A 406 0.01 4.49 51.73
C SER A 406 1.05 4.91 50.70
N MET A 407 0.59 5.31 49.51
CA MET A 407 1.43 5.93 48.47
C MET A 407 1.53 7.45 48.58
N ARG A 408 0.93 8.06 49.62
CA ARG A 408 0.79 9.52 49.79
C ARG A 408 2.10 10.29 49.65
N ASP A 409 3.18 9.80 50.26
CA ASP A 409 4.47 10.50 50.26
C ASP A 409 5.06 10.59 48.85
N TRP A 410 5.00 9.48 48.11
CA TRP A 410 5.42 9.44 46.71
C TRP A 410 4.56 10.37 45.84
N ARG A 411 3.23 10.33 46.03
CA ARG A 411 2.31 11.17 45.26
C ARG A 411 2.44 12.66 45.58
N THR A 412 2.73 13.01 46.81
CA THR A 412 2.99 14.39 47.23
C THR A 412 4.26 14.93 46.56
N ALA A 413 5.29 14.10 46.42
CA ALA A 413 6.54 14.50 45.79
C ALA A 413 6.48 14.52 44.25
N VAL A 414 5.86 13.51 43.63
CA VAL A 414 6.00 13.24 42.18
C VAL A 414 4.69 13.46 41.40
N GLY A 415 3.55 13.46 42.08
CA GLY A 415 2.22 13.55 41.47
C GLY A 415 1.81 12.30 40.67
N TYR A 416 0.67 12.40 39.98
CA TYR A 416 0.23 11.41 39.01
C TYR A 416 0.70 11.81 37.60
N PRO A 417 1.25 10.88 36.81
CA PRO A 417 1.41 11.12 35.39
C PRO A 417 0.01 11.21 34.76
N GLY A 418 -0.26 12.25 33.97
CA GLY A 418 -1.59 12.48 33.35
C GLY A 418 -2.05 11.42 32.33
N ARG A 419 -1.41 10.24 32.27
CA ARG A 419 -1.73 9.14 31.34
C ARG A 419 -2.70 8.12 31.93
N ARG A 420 -2.72 7.93 33.26
CA ARG A 420 -3.66 7.05 33.94
C ARG A 420 -4.45 7.83 34.97
N ASP A 421 -5.77 7.79 34.83
CA ASP A 421 -6.69 8.40 35.78
C ASP A 421 -6.92 7.44 36.95
N PRO A 422 -6.53 7.80 38.19
CA PRO A 422 -6.78 6.96 39.37
C PRO A 422 -8.26 6.62 39.56
N ALA A 423 -9.18 7.52 39.16
CA ALA A 423 -10.62 7.30 39.28
C ALA A 423 -11.14 6.21 38.33
N ARG A 424 -10.34 5.79 37.34
CA ARG A 424 -10.67 4.71 36.40
C ARG A 424 -9.84 3.46 36.61
N TRP A 425 -9.03 3.41 37.67
CA TRP A 425 -8.13 2.30 37.94
C TRP A 425 -8.86 1.12 38.60
N ALA A 426 -9.17 0.11 37.79
CA ALA A 426 -10.02 -1.03 38.16
C ALA A 426 -9.23 -2.31 38.52
N GLN A 427 -7.91 -2.25 38.70
CA GLN A 427 -7.12 -3.39 39.16
C GLN A 427 -7.50 -3.73 40.62
N PRO A 428 -7.88 -4.98 40.92
CA PRO A 428 -8.03 -5.45 42.30
C PRO A 428 -6.73 -5.30 43.10
N PRO A 429 -6.78 -4.85 44.36
CA PRO A 429 -5.57 -4.76 45.18
C PRO A 429 -4.96 -6.12 45.50
N VAL A 430 -3.63 -6.19 45.57
CA VAL A 430 -2.88 -7.40 45.99
C VAL A 430 -3.40 -7.93 47.32
N ALA A 431 -3.45 -9.25 47.47
CA ALA A 431 -4.00 -9.98 48.63
C ALA A 431 -5.52 -9.88 48.81
N GLY A 432 -6.23 -9.25 47.86
CA GLY A 432 -7.68 -9.16 47.80
C GLY A 432 -8.33 -8.44 48.99
N GLY A 433 -9.67 -8.47 49.05
CA GLY A 433 -10.43 -8.07 50.24
C GLY A 433 -10.73 -6.57 50.39
N ARG A 434 -10.29 -5.72 49.45
CA ARG A 434 -10.69 -4.30 49.36
C ARG A 434 -11.25 -4.00 47.97
N PRO A 435 -12.23 -3.07 47.84
CA PRO A 435 -12.64 -2.55 46.53
C PRO A 435 -11.46 -1.92 45.78
N THR A 436 -11.55 -1.88 44.46
CA THR A 436 -10.58 -1.25 43.56
C THR A 436 -10.41 0.24 43.88
N LEU A 437 -9.29 0.84 43.47
CA LEU A 437 -9.06 2.27 43.70
C LEU A 437 -10.19 3.14 43.09
N ALA A 438 -10.65 2.80 41.90
CA ALA A 438 -11.79 3.46 41.25
C ALA A 438 -13.05 3.44 42.12
N GLU A 439 -13.46 2.26 42.61
CA GLU A 439 -14.63 2.11 43.48
C GLU A 439 -14.47 2.86 44.80
N ARG A 440 -13.27 2.86 45.40
CA ARG A 440 -13.00 3.60 46.64
C ARG A 440 -13.13 5.11 46.45
N LEU A 441 -12.67 5.64 45.31
CA LEU A 441 -12.78 7.06 44.98
C LEU A 441 -14.21 7.46 44.61
N GLU A 442 -14.94 6.59 43.90
CA GLU A 442 -16.35 6.79 43.60
C GLU A 442 -17.20 6.84 44.89
N SER A 443 -16.90 5.97 45.86
CA SER A 443 -17.59 5.94 47.16
C SER A 443 -17.30 7.16 48.06
N ARG A 444 -16.21 7.89 47.78
CA ARG A 444 -15.74 9.05 48.57
C ARG A 444 -15.41 10.23 47.66
N PRO A 445 -16.43 10.83 47.02
CA PRO A 445 -16.22 11.93 46.09
C PRO A 445 -15.59 13.13 46.82
N GLY A 446 -14.55 13.71 46.21
CA GLY A 446 -13.84 14.88 46.75
C GLY A 446 -12.59 14.55 47.58
N VAL A 447 -12.34 13.27 47.92
CA VAL A 447 -11.06 12.86 48.52
C VAL A 447 -9.97 12.82 47.44
N PRO A 448 -8.80 13.45 47.65
CA PRO A 448 -7.70 13.37 46.70
C PRO A 448 -7.23 11.93 46.51
N PRO A 449 -7.00 11.45 45.27
CA PRO A 449 -6.56 10.07 45.02
C PRO A 449 -5.32 9.64 45.81
N ALA A 450 -4.39 10.57 46.09
CA ALA A 450 -3.19 10.32 46.87
C ALA A 450 -3.45 9.92 48.34
N GLU A 451 -4.64 10.21 48.88
CA GLU A 451 -5.03 9.80 50.24
C GLU A 451 -5.62 8.37 50.28
N GLU A 452 -6.07 7.86 49.13
CA GLU A 452 -6.73 6.55 48.99
C GLU A 452 -5.86 5.47 48.35
N GLU A 453 -4.88 5.86 47.53
CA GLU A 453 -3.96 4.93 46.89
C GLU A 453 -3.02 4.29 47.90
N THR A 454 -2.91 2.98 47.77
CA THR A 454 -2.03 2.11 48.55
C THR A 454 -1.10 1.32 47.63
N ALA A 455 -0.02 0.77 48.18
CA ALA A 455 0.96 -0.01 47.43
C ALA A 455 0.31 -1.20 46.71
N GLY A 456 -0.69 -1.82 47.33
CA GLY A 456 -1.42 -2.95 46.76
C GLY A 456 -2.27 -2.63 45.53
N ASP A 457 -2.58 -1.35 45.25
CA ASP A 457 -3.37 -1.00 44.07
C ASP A 457 -2.58 -1.13 42.75
N LEU A 458 -1.24 -1.20 42.82
CA LEU A 458 -0.35 -1.42 41.66
C LEU A 458 -0.46 -0.39 40.53
N LEU A 459 -1.04 0.79 40.77
CA LEU A 459 -1.04 1.89 39.79
C LEU A 459 0.40 2.35 39.50
N TRP A 460 1.25 2.44 40.52
CA TRP A 460 2.68 2.73 40.37
C TRP A 460 3.43 1.66 39.54
N TYR A 461 2.98 0.41 39.53
CA TYR A 461 3.57 -0.66 38.72
C TYR A 461 3.26 -0.47 37.23
N ALA A 462 2.02 -0.07 36.91
CA ALA A 462 1.68 0.33 35.55
C ALA A 462 2.41 1.61 35.10
N GLU A 463 2.68 2.54 36.02
CA GLU A 463 3.49 3.73 35.70
C GLU A 463 4.96 3.42 35.39
N LEU A 464 5.53 2.40 36.05
CA LEU A 464 6.85 1.88 35.69
C LEU A 464 6.83 1.35 34.25
N GLY A 465 5.81 0.56 33.92
CA GLY A 465 5.58 0.09 32.55
C GLY A 465 5.40 1.23 31.55
N ASP A 466 4.62 2.26 31.88
CA ASP A 466 4.41 3.42 31.01
C ASP A 466 5.72 4.20 30.76
N ALA A 467 6.58 4.31 31.77
CA ALA A 467 7.89 4.93 31.61
C ALA A 467 8.82 4.08 30.72
N LEU A 468 8.77 2.74 30.86
CA LEU A 468 9.52 1.82 30.01
C LEU A 468 9.04 1.88 28.56
N ALA A 469 7.72 1.89 28.36
CA ALA A 469 7.08 2.01 27.05
C ALA A 469 7.46 3.32 26.34
N GLN A 470 7.43 4.45 27.06
CA GLN A 470 7.85 5.75 26.52
C GLN A 470 9.31 5.83 26.10
N LEU A 471 10.18 5.13 26.81
CA LEU A 471 11.59 5.01 26.44
C LEU A 471 11.77 4.14 25.19
N LYS A 472 10.98 3.06 25.06
CA LYS A 472 10.96 2.18 23.88
C LYS A 472 10.30 2.81 22.65
N GLY A 473 9.47 3.82 22.87
CA GLY A 473 8.89 4.70 21.85
C GLY A 473 7.38 4.62 21.71
N HIS A 474 6.72 3.98 22.66
CA HIS A 474 5.27 3.90 22.77
C HIS A 474 4.72 5.03 23.65
N ASP A 475 3.46 5.40 23.49
CA ASP A 475 2.87 6.45 24.35
C ASP A 475 2.68 5.98 25.80
N GLN A 476 2.28 4.73 26.00
CA GLN A 476 2.05 4.11 27.30
C GLN A 476 2.14 2.58 27.20
N ALA A 477 2.23 1.88 28.32
CA ALA A 477 2.19 0.42 28.35
C ALA A 477 0.75 -0.09 28.17
N TYR A 478 0.62 -1.26 27.56
CA TYR A 478 -0.64 -1.99 27.58
C TYR A 478 -0.83 -2.63 28.96
N VAL A 479 -2.06 -2.58 29.49
CA VAL A 479 -2.40 -3.12 30.80
C VAL A 479 -3.68 -3.93 30.70
N GLU A 480 -3.58 -5.20 31.07
CA GLU A 480 -4.70 -6.10 31.27
C GLU A 480 -4.85 -6.37 32.77
N TYR A 481 -6.05 -6.14 33.31
CA TYR A 481 -6.30 -6.33 34.74
C TYR A 481 -6.40 -7.82 35.07
N GLY A 482 -5.60 -8.26 36.04
CA GLY A 482 -5.60 -9.63 36.55
C GLY A 482 -6.16 -9.72 37.97
N PRO A 483 -6.37 -10.94 38.49
CA PRO A 483 -6.94 -11.15 39.83
C PRO A 483 -6.02 -10.64 40.96
N ASP A 484 -4.70 -10.82 40.82
CA ASP A 484 -3.72 -10.47 41.87
C ASP A 484 -2.78 -9.33 41.45
N TYR A 485 -2.53 -9.18 40.15
CA TYR A 485 -1.71 -8.10 39.58
C TYR A 485 -2.10 -7.81 38.12
N PRO A 486 -1.80 -6.62 37.59
CA PRO A 486 -2.04 -6.31 36.19
C PRO A 486 -0.91 -6.87 35.30
N HIS A 487 -1.26 -7.45 34.16
CA HIS A 487 -0.29 -7.80 33.12
C HIS A 487 0.10 -6.52 32.37
N VAL A 488 1.35 -6.06 32.57
CA VAL A 488 1.87 -4.82 32.00
C VAL A 488 2.86 -5.13 30.89
N ILE A 489 2.53 -4.74 29.66
CA ILE A 489 3.40 -4.92 28.49
C ILE A 489 4.05 -3.58 28.16
N GLY A 490 5.33 -3.43 28.53
CA GLY A 490 6.14 -2.23 28.28
C GLY A 490 6.69 -2.10 26.86
N ASP A 491 6.50 -3.12 26.01
CA ASP A 491 6.79 -3.09 24.57
C ASP A 491 5.64 -3.73 23.81
N PRO A 492 4.45 -3.09 23.78
CA PRO A 492 3.31 -3.65 23.09
C PRO A 492 3.66 -3.78 21.60
N HIS A 493 3.67 -5.02 21.08
CA HIS A 493 3.75 -5.21 19.63
C HIS A 493 2.56 -4.46 19.01
N PRO A 494 2.72 -3.80 17.85
CA PRO A 494 1.59 -3.16 17.15
C PRO A 494 0.41 -4.12 16.86
N ASP A 495 0.66 -5.43 16.89
CA ASP A 495 -0.33 -6.49 16.67
C ASP A 495 -1.06 -6.93 17.96
N PHE A 496 -0.68 -6.46 19.14
CA PHE A 496 -1.35 -6.76 20.42
C PHE A 496 -2.64 -5.94 20.63
N HIS A 497 -3.24 -5.39 19.56
CA HIS A 497 -4.67 -5.07 19.51
C HIS A 497 -5.42 -6.30 18.97
N PRO A 498 -5.98 -7.18 19.82
CA PRO A 498 -6.62 -8.39 19.34
C PRO A 498 -8.11 -8.10 19.14
N ASP A 499 -8.53 -7.99 17.89
CA ASP A 499 -9.73 -8.71 17.49
C ASP A 499 -9.24 -10.08 16.96
N PRO A 500 -9.56 -11.22 17.62
CA PRO A 500 -9.07 -12.54 17.23
C PRO A 500 -9.52 -13.04 15.84
N HIS A 501 -10.25 -12.22 15.07
CA HIS A 501 -10.76 -12.55 13.74
C HIS A 501 -10.14 -11.77 12.58
N SER A 502 -9.23 -10.81 12.83
CA SER A 502 -8.57 -10.05 11.76
C SER A 502 -7.21 -10.65 11.41
N GLY A 503 -7.11 -11.39 10.30
CA GLY A 503 -5.86 -11.91 9.76
C GLY A 503 -4.91 -10.84 9.20
N ASP A 504 -4.54 -9.85 10.01
CA ASP A 504 -3.78 -8.68 9.59
C ASP A 504 -2.29 -8.82 9.91
N GLY A 505 -1.47 -9.00 8.86
CA GLY A 505 -0.05 -8.65 8.88
C GLY A 505 0.18 -7.13 9.03
N PRO A 506 1.40 -6.61 8.78
CA PRO A 506 1.71 -5.19 8.98
C PRO A 506 0.77 -4.25 8.18
N ARG A 507 0.47 -3.09 8.76
CA ARG A 507 -0.47 -2.09 8.22
C ARG A 507 0.06 -1.45 6.94
N LEU A 508 -0.76 -1.41 5.89
CA LEU A 508 -0.49 -0.81 4.57
C LEU A 508 -0.43 0.74 4.55
N GLU A 509 -0.26 1.37 5.70
CA GLU A 509 -0.30 2.83 5.82
C GLU A 509 0.90 3.49 5.10
N PRO A 510 0.67 4.52 4.25
CA PRO A 510 1.75 5.24 3.60
C PRO A 510 2.75 5.82 4.61
N SER A 511 4.02 5.49 4.47
CA SER A 511 5.07 5.91 5.41
C SER A 511 5.29 7.42 5.41
N LEU A 512 5.24 8.03 6.61
CA LEU A 512 5.55 9.44 6.83
C LEU A 512 7.03 9.72 7.12
N ALA A 513 7.92 8.74 6.88
CA ALA A 513 9.37 8.91 7.07
C ALA A 513 9.95 10.01 6.18
N SER A 514 9.37 10.20 4.99
CA SER A 514 9.71 11.29 4.07
C SER A 514 8.57 11.62 3.12
N ILE A 515 8.60 12.81 2.51
CA ILE A 515 7.63 13.22 1.49
C ILE A 515 7.59 12.24 0.30
N PRO A 516 8.73 11.84 -0.31
CA PRO A 516 8.73 10.82 -1.35
C PRO A 516 8.07 9.49 -0.94
N SER A 517 8.33 9.01 0.28
CA SER A 517 7.78 7.73 0.77
C SER A 517 6.27 7.82 0.98
N ALA A 518 5.79 8.93 1.54
CA ALA A 518 4.36 9.17 1.74
C ALA A 518 3.62 9.27 0.41
N LEU A 519 4.19 10.02 -0.55
CA LEU A 519 3.63 10.15 -1.90
C LEU A 519 3.62 8.81 -2.65
N ALA A 520 4.71 8.04 -2.57
CA ALA A 520 4.79 6.73 -3.21
C ALA A 520 3.77 5.76 -2.61
N GLY A 521 3.63 5.69 -1.28
CA GLY A 521 2.61 4.87 -0.63
C GLY A 521 1.18 5.27 -1.02
N ALA A 522 0.86 6.57 -1.04
CA ALA A 522 -0.45 7.04 -1.48
C ALA A 522 -0.71 6.76 -2.98
N ALA A 523 0.28 7.01 -3.85
CA ALA A 523 0.18 6.68 -5.26
C ALA A 523 0.00 5.18 -5.47
N GLN A 524 0.66 4.36 -4.65
CA GLN A 524 0.53 2.92 -4.69
C GLN A 524 -0.90 2.44 -4.37
N LEU A 525 -1.56 3.04 -3.38
CA LEU A 525 -2.97 2.74 -3.11
C LEU A 525 -3.86 3.08 -4.32
N VAL A 526 -3.61 4.21 -4.98
CA VAL A 526 -4.31 4.60 -6.22
C VAL A 526 -4.02 3.61 -7.36
N SER A 527 -2.77 3.14 -7.48
CA SER A 527 -2.36 2.13 -8.46
C SER A 527 -3.02 0.76 -8.24
N LEU A 528 -3.34 0.42 -6.99
CA LEU A 528 -4.10 -0.77 -6.60
C LEU A 528 -5.62 -0.60 -6.80
N GLY A 529 -6.05 0.53 -7.37
CA GLY A 529 -7.44 0.78 -7.75
C GLY A 529 -8.19 1.73 -6.81
N ALA A 530 -7.57 2.21 -5.73
CA ALA A 530 -8.20 3.23 -4.88
C ALA A 530 -8.51 4.49 -5.68
N ARG A 531 -9.66 5.11 -5.43
CA ARG A 531 -10.01 6.38 -6.07
C ARG A 531 -9.72 7.53 -5.10
N PRO A 532 -8.90 8.53 -5.49
CA PRO A 532 -8.70 9.72 -4.67
C PRO A 532 -10.04 10.37 -4.29
N PRO A 533 -10.34 10.52 -2.98
CA PRO A 533 -11.63 11.01 -2.53
C PRO A 533 -11.83 12.46 -2.96
N ARG A 534 -12.98 12.79 -3.58
CA ARG A 534 -13.28 14.16 -4.04
C ARG A 534 -13.25 15.20 -2.92
N HIS A 535 -13.57 14.76 -1.69
CA HIS A 535 -13.61 15.60 -0.49
C HIS A 535 -12.70 14.98 0.58
N CYS A 536 -11.49 15.53 0.68
CA CYS A 536 -10.58 15.32 1.81
C CYS A 536 -9.99 16.68 2.18
N ARG A 537 -9.67 16.89 3.46
CA ARG A 537 -9.09 18.16 3.93
C ARG A 537 -7.64 18.05 4.35
N THR A 538 -7.24 16.88 4.82
CA THR A 538 -5.91 16.60 5.35
C THR A 538 -5.34 15.35 4.68
N TRP A 539 -4.02 15.22 4.74
CA TRP A 539 -3.29 14.06 4.24
C TRP A 539 -3.69 12.76 4.95
N PRO A 540 -3.85 12.71 6.29
CA PRO A 540 -4.33 11.50 6.97
C PRO A 540 -5.75 11.08 6.54
N ASP A 541 -6.66 12.04 6.31
CA ASP A 541 -8.01 11.75 5.80
C ASP A 541 -7.96 11.22 4.36
N LEU A 542 -7.06 11.75 3.53
CA LEU A 542 -6.82 11.23 2.18
C LEU A 542 -6.30 9.79 2.22
N THR A 543 -5.29 9.47 3.02
CA THR A 543 -4.70 8.12 3.07
C THR A 543 -5.65 7.11 3.71
N ALA A 544 -6.34 7.47 4.79
CA ALA A 544 -7.33 6.60 5.42
C ALA A 544 -8.47 6.22 4.45
N ARG A 545 -8.96 7.18 3.65
CA ARG A 545 -9.99 6.92 2.64
C ARG A 545 -9.47 6.11 1.45
N LEU A 546 -8.21 6.28 1.06
CA LEU A 546 -7.60 5.44 0.03
C LEU A 546 -7.45 3.98 0.51
N LEU A 547 -7.09 3.77 1.78
CA LEU A 547 -7.00 2.43 2.39
C LEU A 547 -8.36 1.76 2.53
N ALA A 548 -9.39 2.53 2.87
CA ALA A 548 -10.76 2.02 3.03
C ALA A 548 -11.47 1.72 1.68
N ASP A 549 -10.83 1.97 0.54
CA ASP A 549 -11.42 1.69 -0.78
C ASP A 549 -11.47 0.18 -1.04
N LEU A 550 -12.67 -0.35 -1.28
CA LEU A 550 -12.94 -1.77 -1.49
C LEU A 550 -12.09 -2.41 -2.61
N ALA A 551 -11.70 -1.63 -3.63
CA ALA A 551 -10.84 -2.12 -4.71
C ALA A 551 -9.44 -2.51 -4.22
N VAL A 552 -8.92 -1.79 -3.21
CA VAL A 552 -7.65 -2.11 -2.57
C VAL A 552 -7.78 -3.42 -1.78
N THR A 553 -8.83 -3.55 -0.96
CA THR A 553 -9.07 -4.77 -0.16
C THR A 553 -9.16 -6.03 -1.02
N GLN A 554 -9.83 -5.96 -2.18
CA GLN A 554 -9.96 -7.09 -3.10
C GLN A 554 -8.61 -7.46 -3.76
N THR A 555 -7.85 -6.46 -4.21
CA THR A 555 -6.57 -6.68 -4.90
C THR A 555 -5.52 -7.29 -3.95
N LEU A 556 -5.51 -6.89 -2.68
CA LEU A 556 -4.53 -7.34 -1.68
C LEU A 556 -4.63 -8.83 -1.33
N VAL A 557 -5.81 -9.44 -1.47
CA VAL A 557 -6.06 -10.85 -1.12
C VAL A 557 -5.77 -11.80 -2.30
N THR A 558 -5.54 -11.27 -3.51
CA THR A 558 -5.29 -12.09 -4.70
C THR A 558 -3.83 -12.56 -4.75
N ALA A 559 -3.63 -13.88 -4.82
CA ALA A 559 -2.31 -14.49 -4.91
C ALA A 559 -1.70 -14.38 -6.31
N PHE A 560 -0.36 -14.30 -6.39
CA PHE A 560 0.39 -14.34 -7.64
C PHE A 560 0.78 -15.76 -8.01
N GLN A 561 0.80 -16.05 -9.30
CA GLN A 561 1.29 -17.33 -9.82
C GLN A 561 2.79 -17.20 -10.08
N LEU A 562 3.60 -17.97 -9.36
CA LEU A 562 5.05 -18.04 -9.56
C LEU A 562 5.39 -19.37 -10.25
N PRO A 563 5.62 -19.38 -11.57
CA PRO A 563 5.95 -20.60 -12.29
C PRO A 563 7.38 -21.08 -12.02
N GLU A 564 7.60 -22.39 -12.15
CA GLU A 564 8.93 -23.01 -12.02
C GLU A 564 9.94 -22.38 -13.02
N PRO A 565 11.22 -22.17 -12.64
CA PRO A 565 11.87 -22.61 -11.40
C PRO A 565 11.81 -21.60 -10.23
N LEU A 566 11.04 -20.51 -10.38
CA LEU A 566 11.16 -19.36 -9.48
C LEU A 566 10.81 -19.63 -8.01
N PRO A 567 9.81 -20.48 -7.66
CA PRO A 567 9.51 -20.80 -6.27
C PRO A 567 10.70 -21.39 -5.50
N ALA A 568 11.53 -22.21 -6.16
CA ALA A 568 12.71 -22.84 -5.56
C ALA A 568 13.87 -21.86 -5.32
N LEU A 569 13.85 -20.71 -5.99
CA LEU A 569 14.86 -19.66 -5.85
C LEU A 569 14.49 -18.63 -4.76
N ASP A 570 13.27 -18.67 -4.24
CA ASP A 570 12.82 -17.78 -3.19
C ASP A 570 13.62 -18.00 -1.89
N GLY A 571 14.16 -16.91 -1.33
CA GLY A 571 15.02 -16.94 -0.15
C GLY A 571 16.49 -17.33 -0.42
N THR A 572 16.88 -17.63 -1.66
CA THR A 572 18.26 -17.99 -2.03
C THR A 572 19.14 -16.76 -2.27
N LEU A 573 20.47 -16.93 -2.20
CA LEU A 573 21.43 -15.87 -2.55
C LEU A 573 21.59 -15.75 -4.07
N LEU A 574 21.56 -14.53 -4.58
CA LEU A 574 21.91 -14.23 -5.96
C LEU A 574 23.40 -14.58 -6.18
N PRO A 575 23.73 -15.43 -7.18
CA PRO A 575 25.09 -15.94 -7.38
C PRO A 575 26.18 -14.87 -7.42
N GLY A 576 27.26 -15.09 -6.67
CA GLY A 576 28.39 -14.15 -6.59
C GLY A 576 28.11 -12.88 -5.79
N THR A 577 26.99 -12.80 -5.07
CA THR A 577 26.65 -11.69 -4.18
C THR A 577 26.24 -12.20 -2.80
N ARG A 578 26.00 -11.28 -1.86
CA ARG A 578 25.41 -11.57 -0.54
C ARG A 578 23.94 -11.14 -0.45
N VAL A 579 23.32 -10.92 -1.61
CA VAL A 579 21.97 -10.41 -1.74
C VAL A 579 21.01 -11.58 -1.89
N ARG A 580 19.94 -11.59 -1.09
CA ARG A 580 18.90 -12.63 -1.10
C ARG A 580 17.73 -12.24 -1.99
N LEU A 581 17.21 -13.19 -2.77
CA LEU A 581 16.01 -13.06 -3.57
C LEU A 581 14.77 -13.30 -2.71
N GLU A 582 13.75 -12.46 -2.85
CA GLU A 582 12.42 -12.70 -2.29
C GLU A 582 11.37 -12.44 -3.38
N PHE A 583 10.48 -13.40 -3.66
CA PHE A 583 9.44 -13.24 -4.69
C PHE A 583 8.09 -12.83 -4.09
N ALA A 584 7.40 -11.92 -4.77
CA ALA A 584 6.10 -11.44 -4.31
C ALA A 584 5.05 -12.54 -4.45
N ARG A 585 4.28 -12.77 -3.38
CA ARG A 585 3.20 -13.77 -3.37
C ARG A 585 1.82 -13.17 -3.57
N ASN A 586 1.68 -11.86 -3.38
CA ASN A 586 0.43 -11.13 -3.51
C ASN A 586 0.71 -9.62 -3.61
N ALA A 587 -0.32 -8.85 -3.90
CA ALA A 587 -0.22 -7.40 -4.02
C ALA A 587 0.07 -6.70 -2.68
N ARG A 588 -0.21 -7.35 -1.54
CA ARG A 588 0.13 -6.83 -0.21
C ARG A 588 1.63 -6.74 0.00
N MET A 589 2.38 -7.80 -0.32
CA MET A 589 3.84 -7.79 -0.26
C MET A 589 4.43 -6.69 -1.16
N LEU A 590 3.91 -6.52 -2.38
CA LEU A 590 4.37 -5.45 -3.26
C LEU A 590 4.11 -4.07 -2.68
N ALA A 591 2.94 -3.84 -2.06
CA ALA A 591 2.61 -2.55 -1.47
C ALA A 591 3.53 -2.21 -0.28
N GLU A 592 3.91 -3.22 0.51
CA GLU A 592 4.91 -3.08 1.57
C GLU A 592 6.29 -2.73 1.01
N TRP A 593 6.73 -3.45 -0.03
CA TRP A 593 8.00 -3.20 -0.70
C TRP A 593 8.03 -1.82 -1.37
N SER A 594 6.97 -1.44 -2.08
CA SER A 594 6.78 -0.13 -2.72
C SER A 594 6.84 1.01 -1.69
N THR A 595 6.28 0.83 -0.49
CA THR A 595 6.31 1.85 0.57
C THR A 595 7.72 2.10 1.07
N TYR A 596 8.49 1.03 1.29
CA TYR A 596 9.90 1.14 1.65
C TYR A 596 10.76 1.70 0.50
N MET A 597 10.55 1.15 -0.69
CA MET A 597 11.32 1.45 -1.89
C MET A 597 10.95 2.79 -2.51
N GLY A 598 9.79 3.37 -2.20
CA GLY A 598 9.32 4.61 -2.79
C GLY A 598 9.13 4.55 -4.31
N ASN A 599 8.83 3.36 -4.86
CA ASN A 599 8.57 3.11 -6.28
C ASN A 599 7.18 2.46 -6.48
N CYS A 600 6.63 2.57 -7.69
CA CYS A 600 5.31 2.02 -8.04
C CYS A 600 5.45 0.64 -8.70
N ILE A 601 5.81 -0.40 -7.94
CA ILE A 601 5.94 -1.77 -8.46
C ILE A 601 4.65 -2.60 -8.35
N ALA A 602 3.59 -2.08 -7.69
CA ALA A 602 2.29 -2.74 -7.61
C ALA A 602 1.22 -2.04 -8.49
N THR A 603 1.59 -1.59 -9.68
CA THR A 603 0.60 -1.08 -10.66
C THR A 603 -0.19 -2.22 -11.28
N SER A 604 -1.42 -1.97 -11.73
CA SER A 604 -2.28 -3.03 -12.31
C SER A 604 -1.62 -3.83 -13.44
N PRO A 605 -0.78 -3.24 -14.33
CA PRO A 605 -0.02 -4.03 -15.32
C PRO A 605 0.91 -5.08 -14.69
N TYR A 606 1.63 -4.74 -13.61
CA TYR A 606 2.51 -5.67 -12.90
C TYR A 606 1.72 -6.75 -12.16
N VAL A 607 0.66 -6.33 -11.45
CA VAL A 607 -0.20 -7.21 -10.67
C VAL A 607 -0.94 -8.20 -11.56
N GLU A 608 -1.51 -7.75 -12.68
CA GLU A 608 -2.21 -8.60 -13.65
C GLU A 608 -1.25 -9.58 -14.34
N ALA A 609 -0.05 -9.14 -14.72
CA ALA A 609 0.95 -10.01 -15.32
C ALA A 609 1.46 -11.08 -14.33
N ALA A 610 1.65 -10.72 -13.06
CA ALA A 610 2.05 -11.64 -11.99
C ALA A 610 0.94 -12.61 -11.57
N GLN A 611 -0.32 -12.16 -11.56
CA GLN A 611 -1.48 -13.04 -11.34
C GLN A 611 -1.60 -14.10 -12.45
N GLN A 612 -1.20 -13.76 -13.67
CA GLN A 612 -1.23 -14.65 -14.83
C GLN A 612 0.05 -15.47 -15.01
N GLY A 613 1.04 -15.35 -14.11
CA GLY A 613 2.33 -16.03 -14.19
C GLY A 613 3.24 -15.58 -15.35
N ARG A 614 2.88 -14.51 -16.07
CA ARG A 614 3.68 -13.97 -17.19
C ARG A 614 4.85 -13.11 -16.73
N SER A 615 4.77 -12.60 -15.51
CA SER A 615 5.79 -11.79 -14.86
C SER A 615 6.00 -12.28 -13.43
N ALA A 616 7.22 -12.17 -12.91
CA ALA A 616 7.54 -12.42 -11.53
C ALA A 616 8.26 -11.21 -10.94
N LEU A 617 7.77 -10.76 -9.79
CA LEU A 617 8.27 -9.56 -9.11
C LEU A 617 9.08 -9.99 -7.90
N ALA A 618 10.32 -9.52 -7.81
CA ALA A 618 11.24 -9.92 -6.75
C ALA A 618 11.86 -8.71 -6.05
N ALA A 619 12.03 -8.80 -4.73
CA ALA A 619 12.87 -7.92 -3.94
C ALA A 619 14.26 -8.54 -3.73
N LEU A 620 15.30 -7.73 -3.88
CA LEU A 620 16.67 -8.08 -3.60
C LEU A 620 17.04 -7.53 -2.22
N ARG A 621 17.38 -8.38 -1.26
CA ARG A 621 17.66 -7.99 0.12
C ARG A 621 19.13 -8.15 0.52
N ASP A 622 19.69 -7.17 1.21
CA ASP A 622 21.02 -7.28 1.80
C ASP A 622 21.05 -8.16 3.07
N GLU A 623 22.23 -8.32 3.67
CA GLU A 623 22.45 -9.10 4.90
C GLU A 623 21.62 -8.58 6.09
N SER A 624 21.27 -7.29 6.09
CA SER A 624 20.44 -6.67 7.12
C SER A 624 18.93 -6.85 6.87
N GLY A 625 18.57 -7.53 5.78
CA GLY A 625 17.20 -7.75 5.35
C GLY A 625 16.56 -6.55 4.65
N ARG A 626 17.33 -5.50 4.31
CA ARG A 626 16.82 -4.31 3.61
C ARG A 626 16.76 -4.54 2.11
N ILE A 627 15.72 -4.03 1.46
CA ILE A 627 15.59 -4.13 0.00
C ILE A 627 16.58 -3.16 -0.65
N VAL A 628 17.51 -3.68 -1.44
CA VAL A 628 18.46 -2.86 -2.21
C VAL A 628 17.95 -2.54 -3.61
N ALA A 629 17.15 -3.45 -4.20
CA ALA A 629 16.46 -3.22 -5.47
C ALA A 629 15.24 -4.14 -5.65
N ASN A 630 14.32 -3.75 -6.52
CA ASN A 630 13.22 -4.58 -7.01
C ASN A 630 13.46 -4.95 -8.47
N VAL A 631 13.10 -6.17 -8.83
CA VAL A 631 13.23 -6.77 -10.16
C VAL A 631 11.85 -7.16 -10.67
N GLU A 632 11.59 -6.89 -11.94
CA GLU A 632 10.59 -7.58 -12.73
C GLU A 632 11.27 -8.54 -13.70
N LEU A 633 10.87 -9.81 -13.63
CA LEU A 633 11.23 -10.85 -14.58
C LEU A 633 10.04 -11.15 -15.47
N GLU A 634 10.21 -11.04 -16.78
CA GLU A 634 9.20 -11.46 -17.76
C GLU A 634 9.57 -12.80 -18.38
N GLN A 635 8.55 -13.64 -18.56
CA GLN A 635 8.71 -14.92 -19.24
C GLN A 635 8.83 -14.72 -20.76
N HIS A 636 9.79 -15.41 -21.39
CA HIS A 636 10.03 -15.43 -22.83
C HIS A 636 10.19 -16.85 -23.35
N ALA A 637 10.04 -17.05 -24.67
CA ALA A 637 10.12 -18.37 -25.30
C ALA A 637 11.45 -19.11 -25.09
N ARG A 638 12.50 -18.41 -24.65
CA ARG A 638 13.85 -18.96 -24.42
C ARG A 638 14.31 -18.90 -22.96
N GLY A 639 13.47 -18.45 -22.03
CA GLY A 639 13.85 -18.28 -20.62
C GLY A 639 13.24 -17.05 -19.98
N TRP A 640 13.87 -16.54 -18.95
CA TRP A 640 13.46 -15.32 -18.25
C TRP A 640 14.32 -14.14 -18.67
N ARG A 641 13.72 -12.94 -18.68
CA ARG A 641 14.44 -11.69 -18.91
C ARG A 641 14.10 -10.68 -17.83
N VAL A 642 15.08 -9.85 -17.47
CA VAL A 642 14.82 -8.67 -16.64
C VAL A 642 14.19 -7.60 -17.53
N SER A 643 12.92 -7.30 -17.30
CA SER A 643 12.23 -6.18 -17.96
C SER A 643 12.52 -4.86 -17.22
N GLU A 644 12.57 -4.92 -15.89
CA GLU A 644 12.83 -3.76 -15.05
C GLU A 644 13.64 -4.12 -13.79
N LEU A 645 14.56 -3.24 -13.40
CA LEU A 645 15.34 -3.34 -12.16
C LEU A 645 15.57 -1.93 -11.58
N ARG A 646 15.10 -1.72 -10.35
CA ARG A 646 15.03 -0.40 -9.68
C ARG A 646 15.54 -0.44 -8.25
N ALA A 647 16.42 0.49 -7.91
CA ALA A 647 16.73 0.82 -6.52
C ALA A 647 15.66 1.73 -5.92
N ARG A 648 15.90 2.17 -4.69
CA ARG A 648 14.98 3.06 -3.95
C ARG A 648 14.72 4.36 -4.73
N PHE A 649 13.48 4.82 -4.68
CA PHE A 649 12.90 5.97 -5.38
C PHE A 649 13.10 5.97 -6.91
N ASN A 650 13.00 4.79 -7.52
CA ASN A 650 13.28 4.54 -8.94
C ASN A 650 14.73 4.84 -9.37
N GLY A 651 15.65 4.92 -8.40
CA GLY A 651 17.07 5.10 -8.66
C GLY A 651 17.70 3.94 -9.42
N ASP A 652 18.88 4.18 -9.96
CA ASP A 652 19.71 3.15 -10.56
C ASP A 652 20.36 2.30 -9.44
N PRO A 653 20.29 0.95 -9.51
CA PRO A 653 21.10 0.12 -8.62
C PRO A 653 22.59 0.28 -8.96
N GLU A 654 23.45 -0.18 -8.04
CA GLU A 654 24.89 -0.27 -8.30
C GLU A 654 25.16 -1.06 -9.59
N ALA A 655 26.11 -0.57 -10.41
CA ALA A 655 26.37 -1.12 -11.74
C ALA A 655 26.74 -2.61 -11.70
N ASP A 656 27.53 -3.03 -10.70
CA ASP A 656 27.92 -4.42 -10.50
C ASP A 656 26.71 -5.31 -10.15
N LEU A 657 25.80 -4.81 -9.30
CA LEU A 657 24.57 -5.52 -8.97
C LEU A 657 23.67 -5.63 -10.21
N TYR A 658 23.53 -4.54 -10.97
CA TYR A 658 22.75 -4.52 -12.21
C TYR A 658 23.21 -5.59 -13.20
N GLN A 659 24.52 -5.65 -13.47
CA GLN A 659 25.09 -6.61 -14.41
C GLN A 659 24.90 -8.05 -13.92
N ARG A 660 25.15 -8.31 -12.63
CA ARG A 660 24.98 -9.66 -12.05
C ARG A 660 23.55 -10.16 -12.13
N VAL A 661 22.56 -9.28 -11.94
CA VAL A 661 21.13 -9.65 -12.05
C VAL A 661 20.78 -10.00 -13.50
N LEU A 662 21.30 -9.26 -14.48
CA LEU A 662 21.12 -9.58 -15.90
C LEU A 662 21.74 -10.93 -16.27
N ASP A 663 22.99 -11.15 -15.85
CA ASP A 663 23.71 -12.39 -16.14
C ASP A 663 23.01 -13.59 -15.49
N TRP A 664 22.57 -13.46 -14.23
CA TRP A 664 21.82 -14.48 -13.51
C TRP A 664 20.48 -14.80 -14.19
N ALA A 665 19.67 -13.78 -14.52
CA ALA A 665 18.37 -14.01 -15.15
C ALA A 665 18.49 -14.76 -16.49
N ALA A 666 19.56 -14.48 -17.25
CA ALA A 666 19.85 -15.19 -18.49
C ALA A 666 20.19 -16.69 -18.30
N THR A 667 20.54 -17.13 -17.09
CA THR A 667 20.78 -18.54 -16.77
C THR A 667 19.50 -19.33 -16.42
N LEU A 668 18.37 -18.65 -16.23
CA LEU A 668 17.13 -19.29 -15.82
C LEU A 668 16.47 -20.02 -16.99
N PRO A 669 16.15 -21.33 -16.85
CA PRO A 669 15.46 -22.08 -17.90
C PRO A 669 14.04 -21.57 -18.14
N ALA A 670 13.54 -21.75 -19.36
CA ALA A 670 12.13 -21.49 -19.68
C ALA A 670 11.23 -22.45 -18.89
N ALA A 671 10.12 -21.93 -18.34
CA ALA A 671 9.11 -22.80 -17.74
C ALA A 671 8.53 -23.71 -18.83
N PHE A 672 8.55 -25.03 -18.61
CA PHE A 672 7.91 -26.00 -19.49
C PHE A 672 6.41 -25.69 -19.57
N SER A 673 5.93 -25.35 -20.76
CA SER A 673 4.51 -25.37 -21.07
C SER A 673 4.26 -26.60 -21.91
N ASP A 674 3.46 -27.56 -21.41
CA ASP A 674 2.94 -28.71 -22.16
C ASP A 674 1.90 -28.23 -23.19
N GLU A 675 2.33 -27.41 -24.15
CA GLU A 675 1.49 -26.95 -25.26
C GLU A 675 2.08 -27.48 -26.57
N PRO A 676 1.31 -28.26 -27.37
CA PRO A 676 1.81 -28.79 -28.63
C PRO A 676 2.13 -27.65 -29.61
N PRO A 677 3.14 -27.83 -30.49
CA PRO A 677 3.63 -26.75 -31.32
C PRO A 677 2.54 -26.28 -32.30
N GLY A 678 2.10 -25.03 -32.13
CA GLY A 678 1.25 -24.35 -33.10
C GLY A 678 1.96 -24.17 -34.46
N PRO A 679 1.19 -24.03 -35.57
CA PRO A 679 1.75 -23.91 -36.91
C PRO A 679 2.67 -22.68 -37.04
N PRO A 680 3.63 -22.69 -37.98
CA PRO A 680 4.64 -21.66 -38.11
C PRO A 680 4.00 -20.28 -38.34
N VAL A 681 4.32 -19.34 -37.46
CA VAL A 681 3.90 -17.94 -37.54
C VAL A 681 4.54 -17.32 -38.79
N PRO A 682 3.77 -16.66 -39.69
CA PRO A 682 4.36 -15.98 -40.83
C PRO A 682 5.22 -14.80 -40.37
N ASP A 683 6.31 -14.55 -41.09
CA ASP A 683 7.33 -13.55 -40.78
C ASP A 683 6.73 -12.22 -40.28
N ARG A 684 7.09 -11.85 -39.05
CA ARG A 684 6.81 -10.53 -38.51
C ARG A 684 7.50 -9.50 -39.38
N LEU A 685 6.70 -8.69 -40.09
CA LEU A 685 7.15 -7.46 -40.71
C LEU A 685 7.87 -6.57 -39.66
N PRO A 686 8.95 -5.88 -40.05
CA PRO A 686 9.73 -5.05 -39.13
C PRO A 686 8.89 -3.91 -38.54
N ASP A 687 9.15 -3.59 -37.27
CA ASP A 687 8.46 -2.54 -36.52
C ASP A 687 8.40 -1.22 -37.32
N PRO A 688 7.23 -0.58 -37.41
CA PRO A 688 7.12 0.72 -38.06
C PRO A 688 7.92 1.74 -37.25
N ARG A 689 8.93 2.34 -37.90
CA ARG A 689 9.72 3.47 -37.41
C ARG A 689 8.81 4.55 -36.81
N PRO A 690 9.23 5.26 -35.73
CA PRO A 690 8.41 6.29 -35.11
C PRO A 690 8.28 7.51 -36.04
N ALA A 691 7.21 7.55 -36.81
CA ALA A 691 6.83 8.70 -37.61
C ALA A 691 6.14 9.76 -36.72
N ALA A 692 6.84 10.87 -36.51
CA ALA A 692 6.34 12.22 -36.24
C ALA A 692 5.04 12.35 -35.40
N ARG A 693 5.22 12.64 -34.09
CA ARG A 693 4.19 13.12 -33.14
C ARG A 693 3.39 14.38 -33.57
N ARG A 694 3.65 14.96 -34.75
CA ARG A 694 2.98 16.18 -35.25
C ARG A 694 1.68 15.94 -36.04
N ARG A 695 1.31 14.71 -36.43
CA ARG A 695 0.06 14.45 -37.20
C ARG A 695 -1.20 14.19 -36.36
N ALA A 696 -1.08 13.68 -35.13
CA ALA A 696 -2.24 13.23 -34.33
C ALA A 696 -3.21 14.35 -33.92
N GLY A 697 -2.76 15.60 -33.84
CA GLY A 697 -3.62 16.75 -33.53
C GLY A 697 -4.60 17.10 -34.64
N ARG A 698 -4.24 16.82 -35.91
CA ARG A 698 -5.03 17.19 -37.08
C ARG A 698 -6.21 16.23 -37.31
N THR A 699 -5.98 14.92 -37.17
CA THR A 699 -7.04 13.89 -37.25
C THR A 699 -8.10 14.06 -36.16
N PHE A 700 -7.72 14.51 -34.96
CA PHE A 700 -8.69 14.81 -33.89
C PHE A 700 -9.62 15.97 -34.25
N GLN A 701 -9.09 17.04 -34.86
CA GLN A 701 -9.90 18.19 -35.28
C GLN A 701 -10.80 17.85 -36.47
N GLU A 702 -10.32 17.06 -37.43
CA GLU A 702 -11.06 16.71 -38.65
C GLU A 702 -12.19 15.70 -38.39
N VAL A 703 -12.01 14.77 -37.43
CA VAL A 703 -12.97 13.67 -37.17
C VAL A 703 -13.93 13.96 -36.02
N SER A 704 -13.53 14.73 -35.01
CA SER A 704 -14.33 14.87 -33.77
C SER A 704 -15.70 15.51 -33.99
N GLY A 705 -15.81 16.54 -34.83
CA GLY A 705 -17.08 17.19 -35.14
C GLY A 705 -18.08 16.27 -35.87
N PRO A 706 -17.72 15.69 -37.03
CA PRO A 706 -18.58 14.75 -37.75
C PRO A 706 -18.98 13.53 -36.92
N LEU A 707 -18.03 12.91 -36.20
CA LEU A 707 -18.32 11.73 -35.38
C LEU A 707 -19.25 12.05 -34.22
N SER A 708 -19.08 13.21 -33.58
CA SER A 708 -19.94 13.63 -32.47
C SER A 708 -21.38 13.83 -32.92
N ARG A 709 -21.61 14.42 -34.10
CA ARG A 709 -22.96 14.56 -34.68
C ARG A 709 -23.57 13.20 -34.99
N LEU A 710 -22.85 12.34 -35.71
CA LEU A 710 -23.34 11.00 -36.05
C LEU A 710 -23.61 10.13 -34.81
N ALA A 711 -22.77 10.23 -33.77
CA ALA A 711 -22.98 9.53 -32.51
C ALA A 711 -24.20 10.08 -31.76
N ALA A 712 -24.40 11.40 -31.72
CA ALA A 712 -25.58 12.01 -31.12
C ALA A 712 -26.87 11.59 -31.86
N ASP A 713 -26.87 11.64 -33.19
CA ASP A 713 -28.01 11.22 -34.02
C ASP A 713 -28.31 9.74 -33.86
N ALA A 714 -27.29 8.88 -33.76
CA ALA A 714 -27.48 7.46 -33.50
C ALA A 714 -28.08 7.20 -32.12
N MET A 715 -27.73 8.02 -31.12
CA MET A 715 -28.25 7.90 -29.76
C MET A 715 -29.73 8.31 -29.61
N THR A 716 -30.29 9.06 -30.56
CA THR A 716 -31.69 9.52 -30.54
C THR A 716 -32.65 8.66 -31.38
N ARG A 717 -32.14 7.65 -32.10
CA ARG A 717 -32.97 6.72 -32.88
C ARG A 717 -33.88 5.89 -31.99
N GLU A 718 -35.07 5.57 -32.49
CA GLU A 718 -36.08 4.79 -31.77
C GLU A 718 -35.55 3.43 -31.28
N GLU A 719 -34.76 2.74 -32.11
CA GLU A 719 -34.10 1.49 -31.75
C GLU A 719 -33.21 1.63 -30.50
N MET A 720 -32.48 2.74 -30.39
CA MET A 720 -31.62 3.03 -29.24
C MET A 720 -32.42 3.34 -27.98
N VAL A 721 -33.52 4.10 -28.12
CA VAL A 721 -34.44 4.38 -27.01
C VAL A 721 -35.05 3.08 -26.48
N ASN A 722 -35.47 2.18 -27.38
CA ASN A 722 -35.97 0.85 -27.00
C ASN A 722 -34.88 0.00 -26.33
N ALA A 723 -33.65 0.00 -26.86
CA ALA A 723 -32.54 -0.73 -26.24
C ALA A 723 -32.21 -0.22 -24.83
N LEU A 724 -32.24 1.10 -24.61
CA LEU A 724 -32.03 1.70 -23.29
C LEU A 724 -33.13 1.32 -22.30
N ARG A 725 -34.39 1.20 -22.75
CA ARG A 725 -35.50 0.73 -21.90
C ARG A 725 -35.25 -0.70 -21.42
N VAL A 726 -34.81 -1.58 -22.33
CA VAL A 726 -34.45 -2.98 -22.01
C VAL A 726 -33.29 -3.03 -21.01
N LEU A 727 -32.22 -2.27 -21.24
CA LEU A 727 -31.08 -2.20 -20.32
C LEU A 727 -31.43 -1.59 -18.96
N ARG A 728 -32.40 -0.67 -18.92
CA ARG A 728 -32.93 -0.12 -17.67
C ARG A 728 -33.70 -1.19 -16.90
N THR A 729 -34.55 -1.97 -17.55
CA THR A 729 -35.23 -3.12 -16.91
C THR A 729 -34.22 -4.13 -16.36
N LEU A 730 -33.16 -4.41 -17.11
CA LEU A 730 -32.04 -5.25 -16.66
C LEU A 730 -31.35 -4.66 -15.41
N HIS A 731 -31.29 -3.34 -15.27
CA HIS A 731 -30.60 -2.68 -14.16
C HIS A 731 -31.49 -2.44 -12.91
N HIS A 732 -32.78 -2.15 -13.07
CA HIS A 732 -33.65 -1.66 -11.98
C HIS A 732 -34.17 -2.71 -10.99
N ARG A 733 -33.76 -3.97 -11.10
CA ARG A 733 -34.20 -5.06 -10.22
C ARG A 733 -33.09 -5.67 -9.36
N ASP A 734 -32.06 -4.90 -9.01
CA ASP A 734 -31.19 -5.28 -7.88
C ASP A 734 -32.05 -5.25 -6.59
N PRO A 735 -32.25 -6.38 -5.88
CA PRO A 735 -33.18 -6.42 -4.77
C PRO A 735 -32.63 -5.60 -3.60
N ALA A 736 -33.51 -4.81 -2.98
CA ALA A 736 -33.27 -4.26 -1.65
C ALA A 736 -32.80 -5.37 -0.68
N PRO A 737 -31.94 -5.07 0.31
CA PRO A 737 -31.45 -6.07 1.24
C PRO A 737 -32.63 -6.72 1.98
N LEU A 738 -32.74 -8.05 1.88
CA LEU A 738 -33.76 -8.83 2.59
C LEU A 738 -33.60 -8.64 4.11
N PRO A 739 -34.71 -8.48 4.86
CA PRO A 739 -34.67 -8.47 6.32
C PRO A 739 -34.32 -9.87 6.83
N THR A 740 -33.42 -9.92 7.82
CA THR A 740 -32.99 -11.13 8.53
C THR A 740 -34.14 -11.72 9.35
N GLY A 741 -35.02 -12.46 8.69
CA GLY A 741 -36.06 -13.28 9.32
C GLY A 741 -35.50 -14.65 9.71
N GLY A 742 -35.30 -14.85 11.01
CA GLY A 742 -35.03 -16.16 11.57
C GLY A 742 -36.20 -17.12 11.31
N THR A 743 -35.88 -18.34 10.89
CA THR A 743 -36.80 -19.46 10.93
C THR A 743 -36.06 -20.69 11.45
N ASP A 744 -36.46 -21.08 12.67
CA ASP A 744 -36.25 -22.38 13.25
C ASP A 744 -36.76 -23.47 12.29
N ALA A 745 -35.86 -24.39 11.91
CA ALA A 745 -36.24 -25.69 11.37
C ALA A 745 -35.46 -26.78 12.11
N ARG A 746 -36.13 -27.36 13.10
CA ARG A 746 -35.72 -28.59 13.79
C ARG A 746 -35.64 -29.74 12.79
N VAL A 747 -34.49 -30.43 12.75
CA VAL A 747 -34.41 -31.82 12.27
C VAL A 747 -33.84 -32.66 13.40
N HIS A 748 -34.68 -33.53 13.93
CA HIS A 748 -34.31 -34.66 14.78
C HIS A 748 -33.54 -35.68 13.96
N ILE A 749 -32.30 -36.02 14.34
CA ILE A 749 -31.76 -37.36 14.19
C ILE A 749 -31.10 -37.76 15.51
N GLY A 750 -31.46 -38.96 15.95
CA GLY A 750 -31.26 -39.49 17.29
C GLY A 750 -29.85 -39.97 17.59
N ALA A 751 -29.73 -40.32 18.87
CA ALA A 751 -28.56 -40.74 19.60
C ALA A 751 -27.97 -42.08 19.13
N ASP A 752 -26.67 -42.26 19.35
CA ASP A 752 -26.19 -43.38 20.16
C ASP A 752 -24.92 -43.03 20.96
N ALA A 753 -24.95 -43.49 22.21
CA ALA A 753 -24.01 -43.40 23.34
C ALA A 753 -22.76 -44.28 23.14
N ARG A 754 -21.56 -44.17 23.76
CA ARG A 754 -20.95 -43.59 25.00
C ARG A 754 -19.41 -43.96 24.95
N PRO A 755 -18.54 -43.69 25.96
CA PRO A 755 -18.21 -42.46 26.69
C PRO A 755 -16.67 -42.18 26.81
N GLY A 756 -16.28 -40.95 27.16
CA GLY A 756 -14.98 -40.71 27.83
C GLY A 756 -14.46 -39.27 27.83
N ALA A 757 -14.39 -38.68 29.03
CA ALA A 757 -13.55 -37.56 29.49
C ALA A 757 -14.15 -36.14 29.65
N ARG A 758 -14.21 -35.77 30.93
CA ARG A 758 -14.58 -34.54 31.68
C ARG A 758 -14.14 -33.21 31.03
N VAL A 759 -15.04 -32.23 30.77
CA VAL A 759 -15.70 -31.22 31.65
C VAL A 759 -14.79 -30.06 32.09
N HIS A 760 -15.08 -28.86 31.58
CA HIS A 760 -15.28 -27.64 32.38
C HIS A 760 -16.32 -26.73 31.71
N ALA A 761 -17.34 -26.36 32.48
CA ALA A 761 -18.56 -25.69 32.06
C ALA A 761 -18.46 -24.17 32.25
N ASP A 762 -18.97 -23.47 31.25
CA ASP A 762 -19.25 -22.03 31.21
C ASP A 762 -20.68 -21.78 31.70
N ALA A 763 -20.89 -20.78 32.55
CA ALA A 763 -22.18 -20.45 33.14
C ALA A 763 -22.46 -18.94 33.01
N ARG A 764 -23.34 -18.59 32.07
CA ARG A 764 -23.95 -17.28 31.91
C ARG A 764 -25.13 -17.11 32.88
N SER A 765 -25.16 -16.02 33.61
CA SER A 765 -26.34 -15.50 34.32
C SER A 765 -27.07 -14.44 33.50
N ARG A 766 -28.40 -14.60 33.46
CA ARG A 766 -29.42 -13.77 32.80
C ARG A 766 -29.73 -12.51 33.61
N THR A 767 -30.08 -11.41 32.93
CA THR A 767 -31.01 -10.40 33.49
C THR A 767 -31.96 -9.90 32.40
N ARG A 768 -33.24 -9.78 32.77
CA ARG A 768 -34.42 -9.51 31.92
C ARG A 768 -34.94 -8.09 32.15
N ILE A 769 -35.43 -7.49 31.05
CA ILE A 769 -36.65 -6.67 30.89
C ILE A 769 -36.73 -5.27 31.53
N HIS A 770 -36.91 -4.25 30.69
CA HIS A 770 -38.16 -3.47 30.61
C HIS A 770 -38.35 -2.82 29.23
N ALA A 771 -39.50 -3.12 28.62
CA ALA A 771 -40.07 -2.46 27.44
C ALA A 771 -41.10 -1.41 27.90
N VAL A 772 -41.25 -0.33 27.13
CA VAL A 772 -42.38 0.61 27.22
C VAL A 772 -43.00 0.74 25.83
N ASP A 773 -44.27 0.33 25.73
CA ASP A 773 -45.20 0.58 24.63
C ASP A 773 -45.63 2.05 24.58
N ARG A 774 -45.89 2.58 23.38
CA ARG A 774 -47.25 2.94 22.90
C ARG A 774 -47.26 3.79 21.60
N VAL A 775 -48.10 3.34 20.65
CA VAL A 775 -49.15 4.07 19.87
C VAL A 775 -48.67 5.24 19.00
N GLY A 776 -48.97 5.37 17.70
CA GLY A 776 -50.03 4.86 16.82
C GLY A 776 -50.46 6.01 15.90
N GLY A 777 -50.81 5.75 14.64
CA GLY A 777 -51.37 6.78 13.76
C GLY A 777 -51.27 6.47 12.26
N ASP A 778 -52.28 5.77 11.73
CA ASP A 778 -52.63 5.68 10.32
C ASP A 778 -53.13 7.03 9.77
N ALA A 779 -52.93 7.28 8.46
CA ALA A 779 -53.98 7.83 7.60
C ALA A 779 -53.63 7.71 6.10
N ASP A 780 -54.61 7.24 5.35
CA ASP A 780 -54.73 7.06 3.90
C ASP A 780 -54.52 8.33 3.04
N GLY A 781 -54.21 8.09 1.76
CA GLY A 781 -54.30 9.09 0.71
C GLY A 781 -54.11 8.52 -0.71
N THR A 782 -55.18 7.95 -1.26
CA THR A 782 -55.33 7.61 -2.69
C THR A 782 -55.43 8.86 -3.58
N GLY A 783 -54.74 8.90 -4.73
CA GLY A 783 -54.93 9.98 -5.71
C GLY A 783 -54.18 9.87 -7.05
N SER A 784 -54.94 9.62 -8.11
CA SER A 784 -54.75 9.90 -9.55
C SER A 784 -53.50 9.43 -10.32
N VAL A 785 -53.78 8.52 -11.27
CA VAL A 785 -53.04 8.27 -12.51
C VAL A 785 -53.06 9.54 -13.37
N GLY A 786 -51.90 10.15 -13.56
CA GLY A 786 -51.67 11.28 -14.45
C GLY A 786 -50.69 10.88 -15.56
N GLU A 787 -51.17 11.02 -16.79
CA GLU A 787 -50.42 11.01 -18.05
C GLU A 787 -49.26 12.02 -17.97
N ALA A 788 -48.03 11.52 -17.76
CA ALA A 788 -46.84 12.35 -17.62
C ALA A 788 -45.71 11.86 -18.54
N ASP A 789 -45.49 12.68 -19.57
CA ASP A 789 -44.18 13.18 -20.00
C ASP A 789 -43.15 12.20 -20.62
N VAL A 790 -43.33 11.91 -21.91
CA VAL A 790 -42.36 11.22 -22.78
C VAL A 790 -41.09 12.07 -23.04
N ARG A 791 -41.02 13.34 -22.61
CA ARG A 791 -39.82 14.18 -22.79
C ARG A 791 -38.91 14.26 -21.56
N GLY A 792 -39.33 13.76 -20.40
CA GLY A 792 -38.51 13.69 -19.18
C GLY A 792 -37.46 12.56 -19.15
N ASP A 793 -37.56 11.56 -20.05
CA ASP A 793 -36.79 10.30 -19.93
C ASP A 793 -35.40 10.32 -20.61
N ALA A 794 -35.08 11.34 -21.41
CA ALA A 794 -33.78 11.46 -22.07
C ALA A 794 -32.61 11.68 -21.08
N GLY A 795 -32.88 12.27 -19.92
CA GLY A 795 -31.88 12.52 -18.87
C GLY A 795 -31.41 11.27 -18.12
N ALA A 796 -32.21 10.20 -18.09
CA ALA A 796 -31.90 8.97 -17.36
C ALA A 796 -31.12 7.92 -18.18
N ALA A 797 -30.96 8.13 -19.49
CA ALA A 797 -30.22 7.23 -20.37
C ALA A 797 -28.71 7.14 -20.08
N PRO A 798 -27.98 8.26 -19.83
CA PRO A 798 -26.56 8.22 -19.48
C PRO A 798 -26.30 7.54 -18.15
N ASP A 799 -27.23 7.61 -17.20
CA ASP A 799 -27.08 7.05 -15.86
C ASP A 799 -27.11 5.53 -15.87
N VAL A 800 -28.05 4.91 -16.60
CA VAL A 800 -28.13 3.44 -16.76
C VAL A 800 -26.87 2.91 -17.44
N LEU A 801 -26.41 3.55 -18.52
CA LEU A 801 -25.17 3.16 -19.19
C LEU A 801 -23.95 3.34 -18.28
N THR A 802 -23.92 4.39 -17.47
CA THR A 802 -22.83 4.60 -16.51
C THR A 802 -22.84 3.56 -15.41
N ALA A 803 -24.01 3.20 -14.89
CA ALA A 803 -24.18 2.19 -13.85
C ALA A 803 -23.76 0.80 -14.34
N LEU A 804 -24.31 0.34 -15.48
CA LEU A 804 -23.96 -0.95 -16.07
C LEU A 804 -22.48 -1.03 -16.46
N ARG A 805 -21.89 0.06 -16.97
CA ARG A 805 -20.47 0.10 -17.32
C ARG A 805 -19.54 -0.07 -16.10
N ARG A 806 -19.99 0.29 -14.90
CA ARG A 806 -19.23 0.16 -13.65
C ARG A 806 -19.29 -1.22 -13.01
N LEU A 807 -20.23 -2.07 -13.43
CA LEU A 807 -20.31 -3.45 -12.93
C LEU A 807 -19.07 -4.23 -13.35
N SER A 808 -18.62 -5.19 -12.54
CA SER A 808 -17.60 -6.18 -12.93
C SER A 808 -18.20 -7.23 -13.87
N SER A 809 -17.37 -8.02 -14.57
CA SER A 809 -17.85 -9.08 -15.46
C SER A 809 -18.72 -10.12 -14.74
N ASP A 810 -18.36 -10.50 -13.50
CA ASP A 810 -19.16 -11.42 -12.68
C ASP A 810 -20.50 -10.83 -12.26
N ARG A 811 -20.53 -9.51 -11.96
CA ARG A 811 -21.78 -8.82 -11.64
C ARG A 811 -22.68 -8.71 -12.87
N VAL A 812 -22.12 -8.43 -14.05
CA VAL A 812 -22.89 -8.44 -15.31
C VAL A 812 -23.43 -9.85 -15.59
N GLU A 813 -22.64 -10.90 -15.33
CA GLU A 813 -23.09 -12.28 -15.50
C GLU A 813 -24.21 -12.67 -14.54
N ARG A 814 -24.07 -12.36 -13.24
CA ARG A 814 -25.15 -12.55 -12.27
C ARG A 814 -26.40 -11.77 -12.65
N LEU A 815 -26.26 -10.49 -13.00
CA LEU A 815 -27.36 -9.67 -13.45
C LEU A 815 -28.05 -10.27 -14.69
N CYS A 816 -27.28 -10.77 -15.66
CA CYS A 816 -27.83 -11.45 -16.82
C CYS A 816 -28.58 -12.71 -16.42
N ARG A 817 -28.05 -13.54 -15.51
CA ARG A 817 -28.71 -14.76 -15.02
C ARG A 817 -30.03 -14.43 -14.33
N ASP A 818 -30.01 -13.48 -13.40
CA ASP A 818 -31.12 -13.20 -12.50
C ASP A 818 -32.27 -12.49 -13.23
N GLU A 819 -31.95 -11.59 -14.18
CA GLU A 819 -32.95 -10.79 -14.89
C GLU A 819 -33.34 -11.31 -16.27
N LEU A 820 -32.67 -12.36 -16.80
CA LEU A 820 -33.05 -12.97 -18.08
C LEU A 820 -34.54 -13.38 -18.13
N PRO A 821 -35.14 -13.96 -17.07
CA PRO A 821 -36.55 -14.32 -17.07
C PRO A 821 -37.49 -13.12 -17.22
N SER A 822 -37.10 -11.98 -16.64
CA SER A 822 -37.84 -10.72 -16.68
C SER A 822 -37.73 -10.05 -18.04
N VAL A 823 -36.50 -9.89 -18.54
CA VAL A 823 -36.20 -9.14 -19.76
C VAL A 823 -36.48 -9.97 -21.01
N GLY A 824 -36.23 -11.28 -20.97
CA GLY A 824 -36.30 -12.18 -22.12
C GLY A 824 -35.02 -12.16 -22.96
N LEU A 825 -34.58 -13.35 -23.39
CA LEU A 825 -33.33 -13.54 -24.12
C LEU A 825 -33.32 -12.83 -25.49
N ALA A 826 -34.36 -12.98 -26.31
CA ALA A 826 -34.44 -12.34 -27.62
C ALA A 826 -34.49 -10.79 -27.53
N GLU A 827 -35.20 -10.26 -26.52
CA GLU A 827 -35.28 -8.81 -26.31
C GLU A 827 -33.93 -8.23 -25.87
N LEU A 828 -33.25 -8.89 -24.92
CA LEU A 828 -31.89 -8.52 -24.52
C LEU A 828 -30.90 -8.64 -25.68
N TRP A 829 -31.03 -9.67 -26.53
CA TRP A 829 -30.18 -9.87 -27.70
C TRP A 829 -30.32 -8.77 -28.74
N ARG A 830 -31.57 -8.34 -29.02
CA ARG A 830 -31.87 -7.21 -29.92
C ARG A 830 -31.40 -5.87 -29.34
N ALA A 831 -31.65 -5.62 -28.06
CA ALA A 831 -31.19 -4.41 -27.38
C ALA A 831 -29.66 -4.30 -27.41
N THR A 832 -28.96 -5.39 -27.09
CA THR A 832 -27.50 -5.48 -27.22
C THR A 832 -27.05 -5.66 -28.66
N GLY A 833 -27.91 -5.59 -29.66
CA GLY A 833 -27.56 -5.50 -31.09
C GLY A 833 -27.46 -4.07 -31.60
N VAL A 834 -27.97 -3.08 -30.85
CA VAL A 834 -27.88 -1.67 -31.22
C VAL A 834 -26.46 -1.16 -30.97
N ARG A 835 -25.79 -0.70 -32.04
CA ARG A 835 -24.36 -0.33 -32.06
C ARG A 835 -24.18 1.12 -32.53
N PRO A 836 -24.58 2.13 -31.73
CA PRO A 836 -24.67 3.51 -32.20
C PRO A 836 -23.30 4.08 -32.59
N LEU A 837 -22.22 3.69 -31.89
CA LEU A 837 -20.88 4.14 -32.23
C LEU A 837 -20.34 3.47 -33.50
N GLU A 838 -20.56 2.17 -33.67
CA GLU A 838 -20.18 1.46 -34.89
C GLU A 838 -20.90 2.04 -36.12
N GLN A 839 -22.21 2.27 -36.02
CA GLN A 839 -23.01 2.93 -37.06
C GLN A 839 -22.46 4.33 -37.38
N ALA A 840 -22.09 5.11 -36.36
CA ALA A 840 -21.51 6.44 -36.55
C ALA A 840 -20.13 6.36 -37.23
N LEU A 841 -19.31 5.37 -36.88
CA LEU A 841 -18.00 5.15 -37.52
C LEU A 841 -18.12 4.71 -38.97
N THR A 842 -19.11 3.89 -39.31
CA THR A 842 -19.39 3.46 -40.69
C THR A 842 -19.95 4.60 -41.54
N ALA A 843 -20.73 5.50 -40.93
CA ALA A 843 -21.30 6.67 -41.61
C ALA A 843 -20.31 7.85 -41.77
N LEU A 844 -19.13 7.79 -41.12
CA LEU A 844 -18.11 8.83 -41.29
C LEU A 844 -17.58 8.81 -42.74
N PRO A 845 -17.61 9.93 -43.46
CA PRO A 845 -16.98 10.01 -44.77
C PRO A 845 -15.47 9.83 -44.60
N HIS A 846 -14.94 8.66 -45.00
CA HIS A 846 -13.53 8.33 -44.86
C HIS A 846 -12.67 9.32 -45.66
N PRO A 847 -11.72 10.04 -45.04
CA PRO A 847 -10.56 10.53 -45.76
C PRO A 847 -9.53 9.40 -45.73
N THR A 848 -9.55 8.45 -46.67
CA THR A 848 -8.39 7.58 -46.87
C THR A 848 -8.23 7.18 -48.33
N PRO A 849 -7.03 7.36 -48.91
CA PRO A 849 -6.73 6.85 -50.24
C PRO A 849 -6.85 5.33 -50.26
N ALA A 850 -7.51 4.81 -51.30
CA ALA A 850 -7.56 3.38 -51.59
C ALA A 850 -6.13 2.81 -51.62
N GLY A 851 -5.84 1.77 -50.81
CA GLY A 851 -4.62 0.97 -51.03
C GLY A 851 -3.95 0.28 -49.84
N THR A 852 -4.29 0.58 -48.58
CA THR A 852 -3.71 -0.15 -47.45
C THR A 852 -4.81 -0.80 -46.61
N GLY A 853 -4.86 -2.14 -46.60
CA GLY A 853 -5.80 -2.96 -45.82
C GLY A 853 -5.65 -2.85 -44.29
N GLY A 854 -5.20 -1.71 -43.78
CA GLY A 854 -5.12 -1.43 -42.35
C GLY A 854 -6.47 -0.92 -41.82
N ARG A 855 -7.00 -1.58 -40.79
CA ARG A 855 -8.19 -1.09 -40.05
C ARG A 855 -7.95 0.36 -39.60
N SER A 856 -8.94 1.23 -39.82
CA SER A 856 -8.89 2.61 -39.34
C SER A 856 -8.63 2.63 -37.83
N PRO A 857 -7.70 3.45 -37.31
CA PRO A 857 -7.42 3.52 -35.88
C PRO A 857 -8.65 3.88 -35.04
N LEU A 858 -9.70 4.45 -35.64
CA LEU A 858 -10.98 4.74 -34.98
C LEU A 858 -11.74 3.47 -34.55
N THR A 859 -11.52 2.32 -35.19
CA THR A 859 -12.19 1.07 -34.81
C THR A 859 -11.74 0.59 -33.42
N LEU A 860 -10.60 1.07 -32.91
CA LEU A 860 -10.18 0.84 -31.52
C LEU A 860 -11.17 1.39 -30.50
N LEU A 861 -12.01 2.37 -30.87
CA LEU A 861 -13.05 2.90 -29.98
C LEU A 861 -14.11 1.85 -29.62
N LEU A 862 -14.32 0.84 -30.47
CA LEU A 862 -15.28 -0.25 -30.29
C LEU A 862 -14.77 -1.35 -29.37
N LEU A 863 -13.46 -1.40 -29.12
CA LEU A 863 -12.84 -2.43 -28.30
C LEU A 863 -12.89 -2.06 -26.81
N ASP A 864 -13.11 -3.07 -25.97
CA ASP A 864 -13.00 -2.95 -24.51
C ASP A 864 -11.53 -3.10 -24.07
N ALA A 865 -10.67 -2.23 -24.59
CA ALA A 865 -9.24 -2.22 -24.34
C ALA A 865 -8.72 -0.79 -24.05
N PRO A 866 -7.55 -0.64 -23.41
CA PRO A 866 -6.94 0.66 -23.19
C PRO A 866 -6.76 1.44 -24.50
N LEU A 867 -7.30 2.66 -24.55
CA LEU A 867 -7.20 3.50 -25.74
C LEU A 867 -5.87 4.27 -25.79
N PRO A 868 -5.23 4.37 -26.97
CA PRO A 868 -4.17 5.33 -27.23
C PRO A 868 -4.57 6.75 -26.84
N GLY A 869 -3.60 7.57 -26.41
CA GLY A 869 -3.86 8.92 -25.88
C GLY A 869 -4.63 9.85 -26.82
N SER A 870 -4.47 9.69 -28.13
CA SER A 870 -5.22 10.44 -29.16
C SER A 870 -6.71 10.10 -29.17
N LEU A 871 -7.07 8.83 -28.96
CA LEU A 871 -8.47 8.36 -28.96
C LEU A 871 -9.15 8.56 -27.61
N ARG A 872 -8.39 8.67 -26.51
CA ARG A 872 -8.95 8.98 -25.18
C ARG A 872 -9.72 10.30 -25.14
N LYS A 873 -9.26 11.32 -25.88
CA LYS A 873 -9.98 12.60 -25.98
C LYS A 873 -11.32 12.42 -26.69
N LEU A 874 -11.34 11.66 -27.78
CA LEU A 874 -12.53 11.39 -28.57
C LEU A 874 -13.54 10.52 -27.81
N ALA A 875 -13.07 9.50 -27.09
CA ALA A 875 -13.91 8.64 -26.25
C ALA A 875 -14.53 9.35 -25.03
N ARG A 876 -13.98 10.51 -24.63
CA ARG A 876 -14.51 11.37 -23.55
C ARG A 876 -15.37 12.51 -24.07
N HIS A 877 -15.51 12.67 -25.38
CA HIS A 877 -16.38 13.69 -25.95
C HIS A 877 -17.82 13.40 -25.56
N GLU A 878 -18.57 14.42 -25.13
CA GLU A 878 -19.90 14.27 -24.54
C GLU A 878 -20.89 13.50 -25.42
N ALA A 879 -20.86 13.71 -26.74
CA ALA A 879 -21.71 12.99 -27.69
C ALA A 879 -21.23 11.56 -28.02
N VAL A 880 -19.93 11.28 -27.88
CA VAL A 880 -19.32 9.97 -28.23
C VAL A 880 -19.31 9.03 -27.04
N ALA A 881 -19.16 9.57 -25.82
CA ALA A 881 -19.02 8.78 -24.60
C ALA A 881 -20.24 7.88 -24.29
N PRO A 882 -21.51 8.33 -24.46
CA PRO A 882 -22.69 7.48 -24.29
C PRO A 882 -22.74 6.37 -25.35
N ALA A 883 -22.53 6.71 -26.63
CA ALA A 883 -22.51 5.74 -27.73
C ALA A 883 -21.43 4.67 -27.52
N ARG A 884 -20.24 5.08 -27.05
CA ARG A 884 -19.18 4.15 -26.67
C ARG A 884 -19.56 3.30 -25.46
N SER A 885 -20.24 3.87 -24.48
CA SER A 885 -20.63 3.12 -23.28
C SER A 885 -21.65 2.04 -23.63
N MET A 886 -22.61 2.35 -24.52
CA MET A 886 -23.54 1.36 -25.08
C MET A 886 -22.79 0.22 -25.78
N GLU A 887 -21.84 0.56 -26.65
CA GLU A 887 -21.01 -0.42 -27.38
C GLU A 887 -20.33 -1.43 -26.45
N LEU A 888 -19.65 -0.93 -25.41
CA LEU A 888 -18.93 -1.77 -24.46
C LEU A 888 -19.87 -2.63 -23.61
N ILE A 889 -20.96 -2.04 -23.11
CA ILE A 889 -21.93 -2.77 -22.27
C ILE A 889 -22.56 -3.90 -23.07
N ALA A 890 -22.96 -3.65 -24.31
CA ALA A 890 -23.58 -4.65 -25.15
C ALA A 890 -22.65 -5.85 -25.42
N ARG A 891 -21.36 -5.60 -25.69
CA ARG A 891 -20.35 -6.65 -25.85
C ARG A 891 -20.13 -7.44 -24.56
N ARG A 892 -20.08 -6.76 -23.41
CA ARG A 892 -19.91 -7.41 -22.10
C ARG A 892 -21.11 -8.28 -21.71
N ILE A 893 -22.33 -7.84 -22.02
CA ILE A 893 -23.55 -8.64 -21.79
C ILE A 893 -23.54 -9.88 -22.70
N ARG A 894 -23.19 -9.75 -23.98
CA ARG A 894 -23.07 -10.91 -24.88
C ARG A 894 -21.99 -11.88 -24.41
N ALA A 895 -20.82 -11.39 -24.01
CA ALA A 895 -19.79 -12.24 -23.42
C ALA A 895 -20.28 -12.95 -22.14
N ALA A 896 -21.11 -12.29 -21.32
CA ALA A 896 -21.72 -12.90 -20.15
C ALA A 896 -22.73 -14.00 -20.51
N ILE A 897 -23.58 -13.79 -21.53
CA ILE A 897 -24.47 -14.84 -22.08
C ILE A 897 -23.63 -16.03 -22.57
N GLY A 898 -22.49 -15.79 -23.22
CA GLY A 898 -21.56 -16.83 -23.66
C GLY A 898 -21.00 -17.65 -22.50
N ARG A 899 -20.62 -17.00 -21.39
CA ARG A 899 -20.18 -17.68 -20.16
C ARG A 899 -21.29 -18.51 -19.53
N LEU A 900 -22.51 -17.99 -19.45
CA LEU A 900 -23.68 -18.74 -18.96
C LEU A 900 -23.95 -19.98 -19.83
N ALA A 901 -23.84 -19.87 -21.15
CA ALA A 901 -23.98 -21.00 -22.07
C ALA A 901 -22.87 -22.05 -21.86
N ARG A 902 -21.62 -21.61 -21.72
CA ARG A 902 -20.47 -22.51 -21.46
C ARG A 902 -20.59 -23.23 -20.12
N ALA A 903 -21.15 -22.56 -19.11
CA ALA A 903 -21.40 -23.12 -17.78
C ALA A 903 -22.64 -24.03 -17.71
N ALA A 904 -23.32 -24.28 -18.83
CA ALA A 904 -24.58 -25.03 -18.87
C ALA A 904 -25.67 -24.46 -17.94
N ASP A 905 -25.75 -23.14 -17.82
CA ASP A 905 -26.65 -22.48 -16.88
C ASP A 905 -28.13 -22.82 -17.16
N PRO A 906 -28.88 -23.29 -16.14
CA PRO A 906 -30.25 -23.76 -16.34
C PRO A 906 -31.23 -22.63 -16.67
N VAL A 907 -30.97 -21.39 -16.22
CA VAL A 907 -31.84 -20.24 -16.53
C VAL A 907 -31.69 -19.88 -18.00
N LEU A 908 -30.46 -19.84 -18.51
CA LEU A 908 -30.24 -19.62 -19.94
C LEU A 908 -30.85 -20.75 -20.78
N ALA A 909 -30.64 -22.01 -20.41
CA ALA A 909 -31.24 -23.16 -21.12
C ALA A 909 -32.78 -23.05 -21.19
N HIS A 910 -33.42 -22.68 -20.07
CA HIS A 910 -34.87 -22.46 -20.03
C HIS A 910 -35.32 -21.32 -20.96
N GLN A 911 -34.56 -20.21 -21.00
CA GLN A 911 -34.86 -19.09 -21.88
C GLN A 911 -34.65 -19.43 -23.36
N VAL A 912 -33.63 -20.23 -23.70
CA VAL A 912 -33.41 -20.72 -25.06
C VAL A 912 -34.59 -21.55 -25.54
N VAL A 913 -35.04 -22.52 -24.73
CA VAL A 913 -36.16 -23.42 -25.07
C VAL A 913 -37.46 -22.66 -25.36
N ARG A 914 -37.72 -21.58 -24.60
CA ARG A 914 -39.01 -20.88 -24.62
C ARG A 914 -39.04 -19.60 -25.44
N ARG A 915 -37.93 -18.86 -25.50
CA ARG A 915 -37.90 -17.45 -25.89
C ARG A 915 -36.68 -17.05 -26.75
N ALA A 916 -35.91 -17.99 -27.29
CA ALA A 916 -34.91 -17.67 -28.30
C ALA A 916 -35.59 -17.39 -29.65
N ASP A 917 -35.14 -16.33 -30.32
CA ASP A 917 -35.40 -16.11 -31.75
C ASP A 917 -34.28 -16.73 -32.60
N THR A 918 -34.45 -16.70 -33.92
CA THR A 918 -33.49 -17.29 -34.88
C THR A 918 -32.08 -16.71 -34.69
N ALA A 919 -31.96 -15.40 -34.45
CA ALA A 919 -30.66 -14.72 -34.40
C ALA A 919 -29.85 -15.15 -33.18
N VAL A 920 -30.46 -15.18 -31.99
CA VAL A 920 -29.77 -15.60 -30.76
C VAL A 920 -29.50 -17.11 -30.75
N LEU A 921 -30.43 -17.92 -31.26
CA LEU A 921 -30.26 -19.37 -31.33
C LEU A 921 -29.08 -19.74 -32.24
N CYS A 922 -29.01 -19.19 -33.46
CA CYS A 922 -27.90 -19.45 -34.37
C CYS A 922 -26.54 -19.03 -33.75
N ALA A 923 -26.47 -17.84 -33.13
CA ALA A 923 -25.22 -17.36 -32.53
C ALA A 923 -24.74 -18.27 -31.38
N LEU A 924 -25.66 -18.71 -30.53
CA LEU A 924 -25.38 -19.63 -29.43
C LEU A 924 -24.93 -21.02 -29.93
N VAL A 925 -25.57 -21.55 -30.97
CA VAL A 925 -25.22 -22.86 -31.54
C VAL A 925 -23.85 -22.81 -32.22
N VAL A 926 -23.53 -21.75 -32.96
CA VAL A 926 -22.20 -21.53 -33.54
C VAL A 926 -21.14 -21.47 -32.42
N ALA A 927 -21.40 -20.69 -31.37
CA ALA A 927 -20.48 -20.56 -30.24
C ALA A 927 -20.25 -21.91 -29.54
N VAL A 928 -21.29 -22.65 -29.18
CA VAL A 928 -21.15 -23.98 -28.56
C VAL A 928 -20.40 -24.95 -29.45
N THR A 929 -20.73 -25.00 -30.75
CA THR A 929 -20.04 -25.88 -31.71
C THR A 929 -18.55 -25.54 -31.80
N SER A 930 -18.18 -24.25 -31.66
CA SER A 930 -16.77 -23.83 -31.65
C SER A 930 -15.99 -24.14 -30.37
N TRP A 931 -16.63 -24.55 -29.27
CA TRP A 931 -15.95 -24.80 -27.99
C TRP A 931 -15.50 -26.23 -27.81
N THR A 932 -14.34 -26.42 -27.18
CA THR A 932 -13.83 -27.75 -26.83
C THR A 932 -14.87 -28.53 -26.03
N PRO A 933 -15.15 -29.80 -26.41
CA PRO A 933 -16.12 -30.63 -25.71
C PRO A 933 -15.87 -30.63 -24.20
N HIS A 934 -16.89 -30.27 -23.42
CA HIS A 934 -16.80 -30.17 -21.97
C HIS A 934 -17.76 -31.17 -21.32
N PRO A 935 -17.31 -32.02 -20.38
CA PRO A 935 -18.17 -33.05 -19.76
C PRO A 935 -19.45 -32.49 -19.12
N GLY A 936 -19.39 -31.27 -18.57
CA GLY A 936 -20.52 -30.58 -17.97
C GLY A 936 -21.53 -29.96 -18.96
N LEU A 937 -21.28 -30.00 -20.27
CA LEU A 937 -22.18 -29.48 -21.31
C LEU A 937 -22.39 -30.54 -22.40
N PRO A 938 -23.20 -31.59 -22.12
CA PRO A 938 -23.46 -32.63 -23.12
C PRO A 938 -24.16 -32.03 -24.35
N THR A 939 -23.63 -32.31 -25.54
CA THR A 939 -24.18 -31.83 -26.83
C THR A 939 -24.70 -32.99 -27.67
N VAL A 940 -25.67 -32.66 -28.54
CA VAL A 940 -26.29 -33.57 -29.52
C VAL A 940 -26.01 -33.03 -30.91
N ALA A 941 -25.65 -33.91 -31.85
CA ALA A 941 -25.49 -33.55 -33.25
C ALA A 941 -26.85 -33.27 -33.90
N VAL A 942 -26.93 -32.16 -34.63
CA VAL A 942 -28.11 -31.69 -35.35
C VAL A 942 -27.97 -31.92 -36.86
N SER A 943 -26.74 -31.89 -37.38
CA SER A 943 -26.40 -32.31 -38.74
C SER A 943 -25.33 -33.40 -38.70
N GLU A 944 -25.21 -34.16 -39.77
CA GLU A 944 -24.12 -35.13 -39.96
C GLU A 944 -22.77 -34.40 -40.14
N PRO A 945 -21.63 -35.04 -39.85
CA PRO A 945 -20.31 -34.48 -40.13
C PRO A 945 -20.16 -34.01 -41.59
N GLY A 946 -19.82 -32.74 -41.77
CA GLY A 946 -19.65 -32.11 -43.09
C GLY A 946 -20.95 -31.67 -43.78
N GLU A 947 -22.12 -31.94 -43.21
CA GLU A 947 -23.40 -31.51 -43.79
C GLU A 947 -23.65 -30.03 -43.46
N MET A 948 -23.69 -29.20 -44.51
CA MET A 948 -23.95 -27.75 -44.41
C MET A 948 -25.44 -27.41 -44.29
N SER A 949 -26.30 -28.38 -44.57
CA SER A 949 -27.74 -28.22 -44.48
C SER A 949 -28.25 -28.53 -43.07
N VAL A 950 -28.90 -27.56 -42.43
CA VAL A 950 -29.46 -27.71 -41.09
C VAL A 950 -30.93 -28.15 -41.18
N PRO A 951 -31.30 -29.32 -40.66
CA PRO A 951 -32.65 -29.87 -40.77
C PRO A 951 -33.67 -29.06 -39.94
N GLY A 952 -34.95 -29.08 -40.33
CA GLY A 952 -36.02 -28.37 -39.64
C GLY A 952 -36.93 -27.59 -40.58
N PHE A 953 -37.88 -26.82 -40.04
CA PHE A 953 -38.75 -25.94 -40.83
C PHE A 953 -38.60 -24.47 -40.36
N PRO A 954 -38.07 -23.57 -41.21
CA PRO A 954 -37.56 -23.82 -42.56
C PRO A 954 -36.22 -24.58 -42.53
N ARG A 955 -35.91 -25.36 -43.57
CA ARG A 955 -34.57 -25.91 -43.78
C ARG A 955 -33.64 -24.74 -44.13
N THR A 956 -32.44 -24.69 -43.54
CA THR A 956 -31.47 -23.61 -43.79
C THR A 956 -30.09 -24.17 -44.10
N ASP A 957 -29.23 -23.33 -44.65
CA ASP A 957 -27.86 -23.70 -45.01
C ASP A 957 -26.86 -22.83 -44.24
N LEU A 958 -25.77 -23.45 -43.75
CA LEU A 958 -24.70 -22.76 -43.03
C LEU A 958 -23.90 -21.82 -43.95
N GLU A 959 -23.79 -22.12 -45.25
CA GLU A 959 -23.01 -21.33 -46.22
C GLU A 959 -23.82 -20.21 -46.89
N ASP A 960 -25.15 -20.22 -46.79
CA ASP A 960 -25.99 -19.17 -47.37
C ASP A 960 -25.57 -17.78 -46.84
N PRO A 961 -24.99 -16.89 -47.68
CA PRO A 961 -24.53 -15.57 -47.24
C PRO A 961 -25.66 -14.68 -46.72
N ALA A 962 -26.88 -14.90 -47.21
CA ALA A 962 -28.10 -14.25 -46.75
C ALA A 962 -28.87 -15.13 -45.75
N GLY A 963 -28.25 -16.21 -45.25
CA GLY A 963 -28.82 -17.14 -44.30
C GLY A 963 -28.73 -16.63 -42.85
N PRO A 964 -29.52 -17.21 -41.93
CA PRO A 964 -29.48 -16.83 -40.52
C PRO A 964 -28.14 -17.15 -39.85
N TRP A 965 -27.44 -18.20 -40.31
CA TRP A 965 -26.15 -18.64 -39.76
C TRP A 965 -25.03 -17.64 -40.02
N GLN A 966 -24.86 -17.20 -41.28
CA GLN A 966 -23.86 -16.21 -41.66
C GLN A 966 -24.10 -14.87 -40.95
N ARG A 967 -25.36 -14.44 -40.83
CA ARG A 967 -25.72 -13.24 -40.05
C ARG A 967 -25.41 -13.35 -38.56
N ALA A 968 -25.38 -14.56 -38.01
CA ALA A 968 -25.14 -14.80 -36.59
C ALA A 968 -23.65 -14.86 -36.21
N LEU A 969 -22.73 -15.05 -37.17
CA LEU A 969 -21.30 -15.21 -36.89
C LEU A 969 -20.68 -14.07 -36.07
N PRO A 970 -20.95 -12.76 -36.37
CA PRO A 970 -20.41 -11.67 -35.55
C PRO A 970 -20.92 -11.73 -34.09
N GLY A 971 -22.18 -12.12 -33.89
CA GLY A 971 -22.76 -12.32 -32.57
C GLY A 971 -22.15 -13.51 -31.84
N ALA A 972 -21.85 -14.61 -32.55
CA ALA A 972 -21.19 -15.78 -31.99
C ALA A 972 -19.78 -15.45 -31.48
N VAL A 973 -19.02 -14.64 -32.22
CA VAL A 973 -17.68 -14.18 -31.77
C VAL A 973 -17.79 -13.38 -30.46
N GLU A 974 -18.82 -12.54 -30.29
CA GLU A 974 -19.06 -11.82 -29.04
C GLU A 974 -19.47 -12.73 -27.87
N LEU A 975 -20.00 -13.92 -28.14
CA LEU A 975 -20.23 -15.00 -27.16
C LEU A 975 -18.93 -15.79 -26.83
N GLY A 976 -17.84 -15.52 -27.54
CA GLY A 976 -16.56 -16.24 -27.42
C GLY A 976 -16.42 -17.42 -28.37
N ALA A 977 -17.02 -17.36 -29.56
CA ALA A 977 -16.82 -18.35 -30.61
C ALA A 977 -15.47 -18.21 -31.31
N ASP A 978 -14.85 -19.34 -31.64
CA ASP A 978 -13.73 -19.45 -32.58
C ASP A 978 -14.27 -19.96 -33.92
N LEU A 979 -14.29 -19.10 -34.95
CA LEU A 979 -14.93 -19.43 -36.22
C LEU A 979 -14.13 -20.46 -37.03
N ASP A 980 -12.81 -20.54 -36.86
CA ASP A 980 -12.00 -21.55 -37.53
C ASP A 980 -12.26 -22.92 -36.89
N ALA A 981 -12.31 -22.97 -35.55
CA ALA A 981 -12.69 -24.17 -34.81
C ALA A 981 -14.14 -24.60 -35.09
N PHE A 982 -15.05 -23.64 -35.30
CA PHE A 982 -16.44 -23.90 -35.68
C PHE A 982 -16.49 -24.69 -36.99
N TRP A 983 -15.87 -24.19 -38.06
CA TRP A 983 -15.91 -24.86 -39.36
C TRP A 983 -15.21 -26.21 -39.33
N ALA A 984 -14.07 -26.31 -38.63
CA ALA A 984 -13.37 -27.57 -38.43
C ALA A 984 -14.24 -28.61 -37.72
N ARG A 985 -15.02 -28.20 -36.70
CA ARG A 985 -15.92 -29.12 -35.98
C ARG A 985 -17.20 -29.44 -36.74
N VAL A 986 -17.77 -28.51 -37.51
CA VAL A 986 -18.89 -28.86 -38.40
C VAL A 986 -18.46 -29.95 -39.38
N ALA A 987 -17.26 -29.86 -39.93
CA ALA A 987 -16.70 -30.89 -40.82
C ALA A 987 -16.47 -32.23 -40.11
N ALA A 988 -15.94 -32.22 -38.88
CA ALA A 988 -15.58 -33.44 -38.15
C ALA A 988 -16.76 -34.10 -37.41
N GLU A 989 -17.70 -33.32 -36.92
CA GLU A 989 -18.64 -33.71 -35.87
C GLU A 989 -20.09 -33.27 -36.12
N GLY A 990 -20.33 -32.51 -37.19
CA GLY A 990 -21.62 -31.89 -37.48
C GLY A 990 -21.91 -30.68 -36.60
N LEU A 991 -23.04 -30.01 -36.86
CA LEU A 991 -23.51 -28.91 -36.03
C LEU A 991 -24.02 -29.44 -34.69
N ARG A 992 -23.62 -28.85 -33.56
CA ARG A 992 -23.89 -29.39 -32.22
C ARG A 992 -24.66 -28.42 -31.34
N VAL A 993 -25.60 -28.96 -30.56
CA VAL A 993 -26.45 -28.17 -29.64
C VAL A 993 -26.46 -28.83 -28.26
N PRO A 994 -26.39 -28.08 -27.15
CA PRO A 994 -26.55 -28.63 -25.81
C PRO A 994 -27.86 -29.40 -25.65
N ALA A 995 -27.80 -30.60 -25.09
CA ALA A 995 -28.97 -31.44 -24.87
C ALA A 995 -30.06 -30.72 -24.03
N ALA A 996 -29.63 -29.89 -23.07
CA ALA A 996 -30.51 -29.09 -22.22
C ALA A 996 -31.36 -28.06 -22.99
N TRP A 997 -31.01 -27.69 -24.22
CA TRP A 997 -31.75 -26.70 -25.03
C TRP A 997 -32.87 -27.33 -25.87
N LEU A 998 -32.85 -28.64 -26.09
CA LEU A 998 -33.77 -29.31 -27.01
C LEU A 998 -35.20 -29.48 -26.46
N GLY A 999 -35.37 -29.41 -25.12
CA GLY A 999 -36.67 -29.62 -24.46
C GLY A 999 -37.33 -30.96 -24.83
N HIS A 1000 -38.65 -31.06 -24.67
CA HIS A 1000 -39.42 -32.30 -24.91
C HIS A 1000 -39.68 -32.66 -26.38
N GLY A 1001 -39.03 -32.00 -27.34
CA GLY A 1001 -39.31 -32.17 -28.76
C GLY A 1001 -38.11 -32.35 -29.68
N GLY A 1002 -36.88 -32.22 -29.17
CA GLY A 1002 -35.68 -32.27 -29.99
C GLY A 1002 -35.46 -30.97 -30.78
N TRP A 1003 -34.61 -31.05 -31.79
CA TRP A 1003 -34.17 -29.89 -32.57
C TRP A 1003 -35.30 -29.24 -33.38
N SER A 1004 -36.12 -30.01 -34.11
CA SER A 1004 -37.10 -29.43 -35.03
C SER A 1004 -38.13 -28.49 -34.37
N PRO A 1005 -38.71 -28.81 -33.20
CA PRO A 1005 -39.62 -27.90 -32.50
C PRO A 1005 -38.93 -26.68 -31.90
N LEU A 1006 -37.66 -26.79 -31.48
CA LEU A 1006 -36.87 -25.64 -31.03
C LEU A 1006 -36.64 -24.68 -32.20
N TRP A 1007 -36.16 -25.21 -33.33
CA TRP A 1007 -35.87 -24.45 -34.53
C TRP A 1007 -37.12 -23.78 -35.11
N GLN A 1008 -38.21 -24.54 -35.26
CA GLN A 1008 -39.47 -23.98 -35.76
C GLN A 1008 -40.01 -22.86 -34.87
N ARG A 1009 -39.81 -22.94 -33.56
CA ARG A 1009 -40.24 -21.88 -32.62
C ARG A 1009 -39.38 -20.64 -32.77
N ALA A 1010 -38.06 -20.79 -32.90
CA ALA A 1010 -37.15 -19.68 -33.09
C ALA A 1010 -37.32 -18.99 -34.46
N ALA A 1011 -37.79 -19.73 -35.47
CA ALA A 1011 -38.05 -19.24 -36.82
C ALA A 1011 -39.42 -18.55 -37.01
N ARG A 1012 -40.32 -18.63 -36.02
CA ARG A 1012 -41.57 -17.87 -35.96
C ARG A 1012 -41.32 -16.51 -35.33
#